data_AF-A0AA38VZ51-F1
#
_entry.id   AF-A0AA38VZ51-F1
#
_cell.length_a   1.000
_cell.length_b   1.000
_cell.length_c   1.000
_cell.angle_alpha   90.00
_cell.angle_beta   90.00
_cell.angle_gamma   90.00
#
_symmetry.space_group_name_H-M   'P 1'
#
loop_
_entity.id
_entity.type
_entity.pdbx_description
1 polymer ?
#
loop_
_entity_poly.entity_id
_entity_poly.type
_entity_poly.pdbx_seq_one_letter_code
_entity_poly.pdbx_strand_id
1 'polypeptide(L)'
;MASPTWLQAVTALLAVTALQFANEVTATTLCGCASRFDWENEELTDNAIAELSRHQDSSTTALLSFGDYSNVTTPTCKVFPGDALWPLQKVWDIFNTTLGGALVQTVPLAAPCYNSWPERDEATCQYITEHWSDPHLHVNDPASTQWPLFQGRTCLPTDDPNGNCTLGGYASYSVAVTKVTQIQLALNFARNTHIRLVVKNTGHDFMDKSIGAGALSIWTHKLKDIEFFEDYRCKGHSGPAFKLGAGVETEEVYRAAEDHGVTAVGGECRTVGLAGGYVAGGGHSPMSTLVGMGADQVLSLEVVLADGRLVTASEDSYPDLYWALRGGGGSTYGVVTSVVVKAYPKIPVTTMTFAFLTGPNVTVDTFWAGIRTYMSYFTTFTDAGAYGYFIVVAISPGQYLFNFMPFWGGNMTRPQLTTLVTPFLTDLASLGILVTPNITEYDSLYKAYTGTFPPEQVGAPVSNSASRLFPRENFRDAAKLNATLSAVRYTVEAGGTLVGYNIRPAVNREVNQTNAVNPAWRTTETLFILGGPAVQGNATDGQVAEAARTLTEDWMERWREVSPGAGSYLSEGDINEPEWEQAFYGEFYGRLRELNGRYDPWGLFWAPTAVGSEEWAVTGQRAWLPTQNGRLCRRT
;
A
#
# COMPACT_ATOMS: atom_id res chain seq x y z
N MET A 1 7.57 -31.05 -48.06
CA MET A 1 7.27 -29.63 -47.84
C MET A 1 8.08 -29.22 -46.62
N ALA A 2 9.01 -28.28 -46.79
CA ALA A 2 9.96 -27.91 -45.76
C ALA A 2 9.27 -27.13 -44.64
N SER A 3 9.47 -27.58 -43.40
CA SER A 3 9.11 -26.86 -42.17
C SER A 3 9.79 -25.48 -42.18
N PRO A 4 9.12 -24.40 -41.76
CA PRO A 4 9.80 -23.12 -41.69
C PRO A 4 10.93 -23.21 -40.66
N THR A 5 12.08 -22.65 -41.01
CA THR A 5 13.27 -22.67 -40.15
C THR A 5 13.09 -21.76 -38.94
N TRP A 6 13.82 -22.01 -37.85
CA TRP A 6 13.81 -21.20 -36.61
C TRP A 6 13.99 -19.69 -36.89
N LEU A 7 14.77 -19.34 -37.93
CA LEU A 7 14.92 -17.96 -38.40
C LEU A 7 13.60 -17.39 -38.93
N GLN A 8 12.78 -18.15 -39.66
CA GLN A 8 11.46 -17.73 -40.15
C GLN A 8 10.41 -17.62 -39.04
N ALA A 9 10.51 -18.40 -37.96
CA ALA A 9 9.67 -18.23 -36.77
C ALA A 9 10.04 -16.94 -36.00
N VAL A 10 11.34 -16.62 -35.92
CA VAL A 10 11.84 -15.36 -35.35
C VAL A 10 11.54 -14.16 -36.28
N THR A 11 11.61 -14.34 -37.60
CA THR A 11 11.23 -13.29 -38.56
C THR A 11 9.70 -13.10 -38.60
N ALA A 12 8.92 -14.15 -38.38
CA ALA A 12 7.48 -14.03 -38.16
C ALA A 12 7.19 -13.33 -36.84
N LEU A 13 7.89 -13.65 -35.75
CA LEU A 13 7.79 -12.91 -34.48
C LEU A 13 8.17 -11.42 -34.66
N LEU A 14 9.20 -11.11 -35.46
CA LEU A 14 9.64 -9.74 -35.76
C LEU A 14 8.72 -9.00 -36.76
N ALA A 15 8.12 -9.71 -37.71
CA ALA A 15 7.12 -9.18 -38.64
C ALA A 15 5.75 -9.02 -37.97
N VAL A 16 5.49 -9.82 -36.94
CA VAL A 16 4.31 -9.76 -36.08
C VAL A 16 4.50 -8.73 -34.96
N THR A 17 5.73 -8.41 -34.54
CA THR A 17 6.02 -7.15 -33.81
C THR A 17 5.96 -5.90 -34.70
N ALA A 18 5.98 -6.05 -36.03
CA ALA A 18 5.74 -4.96 -36.99
C ALA A 18 4.26 -4.86 -37.44
N LEU A 19 3.42 -5.84 -37.10
CA LEU A 19 1.97 -5.74 -37.15
C LEU A 19 1.50 -5.22 -35.80
N GLN A 20 0.96 -4.00 -35.79
CA GLN A 20 0.35 -3.34 -34.65
C GLN A 20 -0.57 -4.31 -33.88
N PHE A 21 -0.08 -4.88 -32.78
CA PHE A 21 -0.90 -5.66 -31.86
C PHE A 21 -1.76 -4.79 -30.94
N ALA A 22 -1.62 -3.48 -31.05
CA ALA A 22 -2.57 -2.50 -30.54
C ALA A 22 -3.53 -2.17 -31.68
N ASN A 23 -4.78 -2.61 -31.58
CA ASN A 23 -5.83 -1.85 -32.24
C ASN A 23 -6.07 -0.63 -31.34
N GLU A 24 -5.94 0.59 -31.88
CA GLU A 24 -6.50 1.77 -31.22
C GLU A 24 -8.01 1.53 -31.05
N VAL A 25 -8.43 1.16 -29.85
CA VAL A 25 -9.85 1.16 -29.49
C VAL A 25 -10.20 2.59 -29.17
N THR A 26 -10.78 3.31 -30.15
CA THR A 26 -11.37 4.62 -29.91
C THR A 26 -12.57 4.46 -28.98
N ALA A 27 -12.35 4.58 -27.67
CA ALA A 27 -13.44 4.78 -26.72
C ALA A 27 -14.14 6.10 -27.08
N THR A 28 -15.46 6.07 -27.27
CA THR A 28 -16.28 7.28 -27.36
C THR A 28 -16.18 8.02 -26.03
N THR A 29 -15.24 8.94 -25.92
CA THR A 29 -15.08 9.84 -24.78
C THR A 29 -16.24 10.82 -24.81
N LEU A 30 -17.01 10.87 -23.72
CA LEU A 30 -17.84 12.05 -23.45
C LEU A 30 -16.88 13.24 -23.33
N CYS A 31 -17.18 14.33 -24.03
CA CYS A 31 -16.38 15.55 -24.01
C CYS A 31 -16.17 16.01 -22.55
N GLY A 32 -14.91 15.99 -22.07
CA GLY A 32 -14.55 16.39 -20.70
C GLY A 32 -14.14 15.25 -19.76
N CYS A 33 -14.17 13.99 -20.19
CA CYS A 33 -13.63 12.84 -19.44
C CYS A 33 -12.22 12.47 -19.86
N ALA A 34 -11.44 11.93 -18.91
CA ALA A 34 -10.08 11.48 -19.18
C ALA A 34 -10.10 10.26 -20.12
N SER A 35 -9.32 10.33 -21.20
CA SER A 35 -9.06 9.19 -22.09
C SER A 35 -8.01 8.26 -21.49
N ARG A 36 -7.89 7.06 -22.03
CA ARG A 36 -6.76 6.15 -21.79
C ARG A 36 -5.42 6.83 -22.17
N PHE A 37 -4.35 6.56 -21.40
CA PHE A 37 -3.00 6.91 -21.84
C PHE A 37 -2.62 6.10 -23.08
N ASP A 38 -1.64 6.55 -23.86
CA ASP A 38 -1.27 5.88 -25.11
C ASP A 38 -0.86 4.41 -24.89
N TRP A 39 -0.08 4.14 -23.83
CA TRP A 39 0.34 2.79 -23.46
C TRP A 39 -0.79 1.92 -22.88
N GLU A 40 -1.94 2.52 -22.55
CA GLU A 40 -3.17 1.78 -22.18
C GLU A 40 -3.94 1.30 -23.40
N ASN A 41 -3.76 1.95 -24.55
CA ASN A 41 -4.36 1.53 -25.82
C ASN A 41 -3.58 0.38 -26.48
N GLU A 42 -2.34 0.12 -26.02
CA GLU A 42 -1.60 -1.11 -26.34
C GLU A 42 -2.11 -2.29 -25.51
N GLU A 43 -3.30 -2.81 -25.87
CA GLU A 43 -3.96 -3.95 -25.23
C GLU A 43 -4.02 -5.21 -26.14
N LEU A 44 -3.93 -6.37 -25.51
CA LEU A 44 -4.20 -7.68 -26.11
C LEU A 44 -5.70 -7.79 -26.39
N THR A 45 -6.07 -8.36 -27.54
CA THR A 45 -7.46 -8.54 -27.97
C THR A 45 -7.74 -10.00 -28.37
N ASP A 46 -9.01 -10.43 -28.38
CA ASP A 46 -9.39 -11.78 -28.83
C ASP A 46 -8.89 -12.06 -30.26
N ASN A 47 -8.90 -11.04 -31.13
CA ASN A 47 -8.37 -11.13 -32.50
C ASN A 47 -6.85 -11.35 -32.50
N ALA A 48 -6.10 -10.64 -31.64
CA ALA A 48 -4.66 -10.85 -31.51
C ALA A 48 -4.34 -12.27 -31.05
N ILE A 49 -5.11 -12.83 -30.11
CA ILE A 49 -4.95 -14.22 -29.66
C ILE A 49 -5.30 -15.22 -30.77
N ALA A 50 -6.35 -14.96 -31.56
CA ALA A 50 -6.72 -15.80 -32.70
C ALA A 50 -5.67 -15.75 -33.84
N GLU A 51 -5.01 -14.61 -34.05
CA GLU A 51 -3.87 -14.48 -34.98
C GLU A 51 -2.63 -15.23 -34.47
N LEU A 52 -2.31 -15.10 -33.17
CA LEU A 52 -1.23 -15.86 -32.53
C LEU A 52 -1.44 -17.38 -32.69
N SER A 53 -2.67 -17.84 -32.49
CA SER A 53 -3.06 -19.26 -32.64
C SER A 53 -2.81 -19.81 -34.03
N ARG A 54 -2.78 -18.96 -35.07
CA ARG A 54 -2.51 -19.37 -36.46
C ARG A 54 -1.03 -19.49 -36.79
N HIS A 55 -0.17 -18.84 -36.03
CA HIS A 55 1.27 -18.73 -36.32
C HIS A 55 2.17 -19.40 -35.29
N GLN A 56 1.66 -19.71 -34.10
CA GLN A 56 2.37 -20.41 -33.03
C GLN A 56 1.77 -21.80 -32.75
N ASP A 57 2.52 -22.63 -32.02
CA ASP A 57 1.99 -23.87 -31.50
C ASP A 57 0.80 -23.60 -30.56
N SER A 58 -0.22 -24.45 -30.65
CA SER A 58 -1.44 -24.37 -29.82
C SER A 58 -1.14 -24.36 -28.32
N SER A 59 -0.03 -25.00 -27.90
CA SER A 59 0.38 -25.04 -26.50
C SER A 59 0.83 -23.67 -25.99
N THR A 60 1.54 -22.88 -26.81
CA THR A 60 2.03 -21.55 -26.41
C THR A 60 0.90 -20.54 -26.39
N THR A 61 -0.02 -20.63 -27.36
CA THR A 61 -1.18 -19.74 -27.40
C THR A 61 -2.11 -19.97 -26.20
N ALA A 62 -2.29 -21.23 -25.79
CA ALA A 62 -3.09 -21.56 -24.60
C ALA A 62 -2.56 -20.92 -23.31
N LEU A 63 -1.25 -20.67 -23.19
CA LEU A 63 -0.67 -19.98 -22.03
C LEU A 63 -1.03 -18.49 -21.99
N LEU A 64 -1.30 -17.88 -23.14
CA LEU A 64 -1.53 -16.43 -23.27
C LEU A 64 -3.01 -16.08 -23.46
N SER A 65 -3.87 -17.08 -23.64
CA SER A 65 -5.33 -16.92 -23.77
C SER A 65 -5.98 -16.25 -22.57
N PHE A 66 -7.01 -15.45 -22.82
CA PHE A 66 -7.89 -14.90 -21.78
C PHE A 66 -8.63 -15.99 -20.99
N GLY A 67 -9.11 -15.62 -19.80
CA GLY A 67 -9.86 -16.49 -18.92
C GLY A 67 -11.25 -16.79 -19.47
N ASP A 68 -11.67 -18.04 -19.29
CA ASP A 68 -13.02 -18.53 -19.62
C ASP A 68 -13.79 -18.82 -18.34
N TYR A 69 -14.77 -17.98 -18.02
CA TYR A 69 -15.63 -18.11 -16.84
C TYR A 69 -16.47 -19.41 -16.85
N SER A 70 -16.65 -20.06 -17.99
CA SER A 70 -17.34 -21.35 -18.09
C SER A 70 -16.45 -22.54 -17.75
N ASN A 71 -15.13 -22.34 -17.70
CA ASN A 71 -14.13 -23.39 -17.46
C ASN A 71 -13.08 -22.92 -16.44
N VAL A 72 -13.52 -22.76 -15.19
CA VAL A 72 -12.66 -22.35 -14.08
C VAL A 72 -11.98 -23.58 -13.50
N THR A 73 -10.65 -23.60 -13.55
CA THR A 73 -9.82 -24.59 -12.86
C THR A 73 -8.97 -23.90 -11.81
N THR A 74 -8.90 -24.50 -10.62
CA THR A 74 -8.03 -24.01 -9.56
C THR A 74 -7.27 -25.18 -8.95
N PRO A 75 -5.93 -25.11 -8.91
CA PRO A 75 -5.13 -26.20 -8.36
C PRO A 75 -5.22 -26.24 -6.82
N THR A 76 -4.89 -27.38 -6.23
CA THR A 76 -4.72 -27.50 -4.77
C THR A 76 -3.57 -26.63 -4.26
N CYS A 77 -2.48 -26.52 -5.02
CA CYS A 77 -1.37 -25.63 -4.74
C CYS A 77 -0.91 -24.93 -6.01
N LYS A 78 -0.40 -23.70 -5.88
CA LYS A 78 0.28 -23.02 -6.98
C LYS A 78 1.56 -23.78 -7.36
N VAL A 79 1.86 -23.78 -8.66
CA VAL A 79 3.10 -24.32 -9.22
C VAL A 79 4.28 -23.52 -8.67
N PHE A 80 5.35 -24.21 -8.31
CA PHE A 80 6.49 -23.64 -7.58
C PHE A 80 7.82 -24.12 -8.22
N PRO A 81 8.91 -23.34 -8.12
CA PRO A 81 10.21 -23.76 -8.64
C PRO A 81 10.62 -25.16 -8.16
N GLY A 82 11.01 -26.00 -9.11
CA GLY A 82 11.37 -27.40 -8.88
C GLY A 82 10.26 -28.42 -9.17
N ASP A 83 9.01 -27.98 -9.36
CA ASP A 83 7.92 -28.85 -9.80
C ASP A 83 8.09 -29.31 -11.24
N ALA A 84 7.53 -30.48 -11.57
CA ALA A 84 7.46 -30.96 -12.95
C ALA A 84 6.66 -30.03 -13.88
N LEU A 85 5.71 -29.25 -13.32
CA LEU A 85 4.90 -28.28 -14.05
C LEU A 85 5.52 -26.87 -14.07
N TRP A 86 6.65 -26.65 -13.40
CA TRP A 86 7.35 -25.37 -13.49
C TRP A 86 7.86 -25.16 -14.93
N PRO A 87 7.61 -24.00 -15.56
CA PRO A 87 8.02 -23.78 -16.95
C PRO A 87 9.52 -23.93 -17.13
N LEU A 88 9.91 -24.67 -18.18
CA LEU A 88 11.31 -24.79 -18.59
C LEU A 88 11.86 -23.42 -19.04
N GLN A 89 13.17 -23.23 -18.97
CA GLN A 89 13.82 -21.96 -19.35
C GLN A 89 13.39 -21.45 -20.74
N LYS A 90 13.28 -22.34 -21.73
CA LYS A 90 12.83 -21.98 -23.08
C LYS A 90 11.43 -21.35 -23.10
N VAL A 91 10.53 -21.75 -22.19
CA VAL A 91 9.19 -21.15 -22.08
C VAL A 91 9.28 -19.75 -21.50
N TRP A 92 10.14 -19.54 -20.49
CA TRP A 92 10.43 -18.19 -19.96
C TRP A 92 11.07 -17.28 -21.01
N ASP A 93 11.98 -17.80 -21.84
CA ASP A 93 12.63 -17.03 -22.91
C ASP A 93 11.61 -16.59 -23.99
N ILE A 94 10.70 -17.48 -24.38
CA ILE A 94 9.59 -17.17 -25.30
C ILE A 94 8.68 -16.11 -24.66
N PHE A 95 8.29 -16.31 -23.40
CA PHE A 95 7.45 -15.37 -22.69
C PHE A 95 8.09 -13.98 -22.59
N ASN A 96 9.39 -13.90 -22.28
CA ASN A 96 10.15 -12.65 -22.28
C ASN A 96 10.13 -11.97 -23.66
N THR A 97 10.30 -12.75 -24.73
CA THR A 97 10.24 -12.21 -26.09
C THR A 97 8.85 -11.64 -26.40
N THR A 98 7.78 -12.34 -26.02
CA THR A 98 6.39 -11.86 -26.17
C THR A 98 6.12 -10.59 -25.35
N LEU A 99 6.77 -10.44 -24.19
CA LEU A 99 6.72 -9.23 -23.36
C LEU A 99 7.54 -8.06 -23.92
N GLY A 100 8.30 -8.26 -25.01
CA GLY A 100 9.21 -7.26 -25.54
C GLY A 100 10.46 -7.05 -24.68
N GLY A 101 10.93 -8.10 -23.99
CA GLY A 101 12.13 -8.04 -23.14
C GLY A 101 11.89 -7.54 -21.71
N ALA A 102 10.64 -7.42 -21.28
CA ALA A 102 10.29 -6.85 -19.97
C ALA A 102 10.37 -7.85 -18.79
N LEU A 103 10.68 -9.13 -19.03
CA LEU A 103 10.85 -10.12 -17.97
C LEU A 103 12.22 -9.95 -17.31
N VAL A 104 12.21 -9.79 -15.99
CA VAL A 104 13.39 -9.71 -15.13
C VAL A 104 13.45 -10.96 -14.27
N GLN A 105 14.54 -11.71 -14.38
CA GLN A 105 14.84 -12.76 -13.40
C GLN A 105 15.27 -12.09 -12.10
N THR A 106 14.65 -12.48 -10.99
CA THR A 106 14.90 -11.83 -9.72
C THR A 106 16.31 -12.10 -9.21
N VAL A 107 17.01 -11.01 -8.91
CA VAL A 107 18.22 -10.97 -8.10
C VAL A 107 17.88 -10.18 -6.84
N PRO A 108 18.06 -10.72 -5.62
CA PRO A 108 17.85 -9.94 -4.40
C PRO A 108 18.69 -8.66 -4.42
N LEU A 109 18.12 -7.53 -3.99
CA LEU A 109 18.82 -6.25 -3.96
C LEU A 109 20.19 -6.36 -3.25
N ALA A 110 20.26 -7.04 -2.10
CA ALA A 110 21.50 -7.24 -1.34
C ALA A 110 22.41 -8.37 -1.85
N ALA A 111 22.09 -9.05 -2.97
CA ALA A 111 22.92 -10.11 -3.54
C ALA A 111 24.39 -9.72 -3.80
N PRO A 112 24.71 -8.46 -4.19
CA PRO A 112 26.10 -8.02 -4.32
C PRO A 112 26.96 -8.17 -3.06
N CYS A 113 26.35 -8.34 -1.88
CA CYS A 113 27.06 -8.60 -0.64
C CYS A 113 27.51 -10.06 -0.44
N TYR A 114 27.10 -11.00 -1.31
CA TYR A 114 27.24 -12.44 -1.05
C TYR A 114 28.01 -13.18 -2.16
N ASN A 115 28.97 -14.02 -1.78
CA ASN A 115 29.75 -14.86 -2.69
C ASN A 115 28.92 -15.96 -3.38
N SER A 116 27.73 -16.25 -2.86
CA SER A 116 26.81 -17.24 -3.44
C SER A 116 26.11 -16.75 -4.71
N TRP A 117 26.23 -15.46 -5.04
CA TRP A 117 25.61 -14.84 -6.21
C TRP A 117 26.67 -14.33 -7.20
N PRO A 118 26.44 -14.48 -8.51
CA PRO A 118 27.36 -13.96 -9.52
C PRO A 118 27.45 -12.43 -9.53
N GLU A 119 26.47 -11.73 -8.95
CA GLU A 119 26.42 -10.27 -8.80
C GLU A 119 27.31 -9.74 -7.68
N ARG A 120 28.09 -10.58 -7.00
CA ARG A 120 29.03 -10.18 -5.93
C ARG A 120 29.90 -9.00 -6.36
N ASP A 121 29.74 -7.87 -5.67
CA ASP A 121 30.50 -6.64 -5.89
C ASP A 121 30.57 -5.80 -4.61
N GLU A 122 31.79 -5.47 -4.17
CA GLU A 122 32.01 -4.90 -2.83
C GLU A 122 31.58 -3.43 -2.76
N ALA A 123 31.84 -2.68 -3.83
CA ALA A 123 31.44 -1.28 -3.93
C ALA A 123 29.91 -1.14 -3.97
N THR A 124 29.24 -2.01 -4.73
CA THR A 124 27.77 -2.06 -4.79
C THR A 124 27.18 -2.51 -3.45
N CYS A 125 27.76 -3.52 -2.79
CA CYS A 125 27.33 -3.91 -1.44
C CYS A 125 27.44 -2.76 -0.45
N GLN A 126 28.56 -2.03 -0.47
CA GLN A 126 28.76 -0.87 0.40
C GLN A 126 27.70 0.22 0.11
N TYR A 127 27.47 0.56 -1.16
CA TYR A 127 26.44 1.54 -1.55
C TYR A 127 25.06 1.14 -1.05
N ILE A 128 24.67 -0.12 -1.25
CA ILE A 128 23.38 -0.65 -0.80
C ILE A 128 23.29 -0.61 0.73
N THR A 129 24.36 -0.94 1.43
CA THR A 129 24.40 -0.91 2.91
C THR A 129 24.19 0.52 3.43
N GLU A 130 24.85 1.50 2.82
CA GLU A 130 24.75 2.92 3.19
C GLU A 130 23.38 3.53 2.88
N HIS A 131 22.66 2.99 1.89
CA HIS A 131 21.36 3.50 1.43
C HIS A 131 20.18 2.55 1.74
N TRP A 132 20.39 1.52 2.57
CA TRP A 132 19.35 0.52 2.86
C TRP A 132 18.11 1.11 3.55
N SER A 133 18.26 2.23 4.26
CA SER A 133 17.12 2.92 4.88
C SER A 133 16.45 3.94 3.96
N ASP A 134 17.00 4.17 2.76
CA ASP A 134 16.41 5.05 1.75
C ASP A 134 15.31 4.28 0.98
N PRO A 135 14.04 4.68 1.08
CA PRO A 135 12.94 4.02 0.37
C PRO A 135 13.13 4.03 -1.16
N HIS A 136 13.81 5.03 -1.73
CA HIS A 136 14.01 5.15 -3.17
C HIS A 136 14.91 4.03 -3.72
N LEU A 137 15.80 3.48 -2.90
CA LEU A 137 16.60 2.30 -3.28
C LEU A 137 15.70 1.09 -3.51
N HIS A 138 14.69 0.91 -2.66
CA HIS A 138 13.79 -0.25 -2.70
C HIS A 138 12.72 -0.15 -3.78
N VAL A 139 12.08 1.02 -3.95
CA VAL A 139 10.99 1.18 -4.93
C VAL A 139 11.46 1.00 -6.38
N ASN A 140 12.71 1.37 -6.65
CA ASN A 140 13.33 1.28 -7.97
C ASN A 140 13.86 -0.12 -8.31
N ASP A 141 13.81 -1.06 -7.37
CA ASP A 141 14.18 -2.44 -7.60
C ASP A 141 12.94 -3.32 -7.89
N PRO A 142 12.96 -4.19 -8.91
CA PRO A 142 11.81 -5.01 -9.30
C PRO A 142 11.42 -6.10 -8.29
N ALA A 143 12.27 -6.42 -7.31
CA ALA A 143 12.06 -7.47 -6.33
C ALA A 143 11.93 -6.95 -4.90
N SER A 144 12.70 -5.93 -4.55
CA SER A 144 12.82 -5.40 -3.20
C SER A 144 11.49 -4.92 -2.60
N THR A 145 11.41 -5.04 -1.28
CA THR A 145 10.35 -4.50 -0.41
C THR A 145 11.01 -3.61 0.63
N GLN A 146 10.25 -2.65 1.18
CA GLN A 146 10.72 -1.72 2.20
C GLN A 146 10.75 -2.34 3.60
N TRP A 147 9.98 -3.41 3.84
CA TRP A 147 9.85 -4.05 5.15
C TRP A 147 10.18 -5.54 5.08
N PRO A 148 11.46 -5.95 5.21
CA PRO A 148 11.87 -7.31 4.83
C PRO A 148 11.51 -8.41 5.84
N LEU A 149 10.71 -8.10 6.88
CA LEU A 149 10.34 -9.06 7.92
C LEU A 149 9.59 -10.26 7.33
N PHE A 150 8.52 -10.00 6.59
CA PHE A 150 7.65 -11.06 6.06
C PHE A 150 8.15 -11.59 4.71
N GLN A 151 9.06 -10.87 4.03
CA GLN A 151 9.97 -11.41 3.01
C GLN A 151 10.87 -12.53 3.56
N GLY A 152 11.02 -12.60 4.88
CA GLY A 152 11.74 -13.67 5.57
C GLY A 152 13.20 -13.36 5.83
N ARG A 153 13.64 -12.10 5.65
CA ARG A 153 14.98 -11.61 6.01
C ARG A 153 16.10 -12.46 5.37
N THR A 154 15.84 -12.94 4.17
CA THR A 154 16.62 -14.03 3.55
C THR A 154 17.83 -13.56 2.76
N CYS A 155 17.92 -12.26 2.52
CA CYS A 155 19.08 -11.61 1.91
C CYS A 155 19.09 -10.12 2.30
N LEU A 156 19.94 -9.77 3.26
CA LEU A 156 20.09 -8.41 3.79
C LEU A 156 21.52 -7.93 3.54
N PRO A 157 21.81 -6.62 3.55
CA PRO A 157 23.19 -6.16 3.50
C PRO A 157 23.99 -6.75 4.68
N THR A 158 25.22 -7.19 4.43
CA THR A 158 26.04 -7.93 5.40
C THR A 158 27.52 -7.72 5.18
N ASP A 159 28.29 -7.77 6.27
CA ASP A 159 29.75 -7.81 6.24
C ASP A 159 30.31 -9.24 6.11
N ASP A 160 29.46 -10.27 6.23
CA ASP A 160 29.82 -11.67 6.00
C ASP A 160 29.43 -12.12 4.57
N PRO A 161 30.36 -12.09 3.60
CA PRO A 161 30.05 -12.47 2.23
C PRO A 161 29.82 -13.97 2.04
N ASN A 162 30.08 -14.80 3.06
CA ASN A 162 29.78 -16.23 3.04
C ASN A 162 28.47 -16.56 3.76
N GLY A 163 27.71 -15.53 4.16
CA GLY A 163 26.37 -15.69 4.72
C GLY A 163 25.39 -16.30 3.71
N ASN A 164 24.17 -16.58 4.19
CA ASN A 164 23.12 -17.13 3.34
C ASN A 164 22.28 -16.00 2.71
N CYS A 165 22.26 -15.93 1.38
CA CYS A 165 21.36 -15.07 0.62
C CYS A 165 20.52 -15.91 -0.33
N THR A 166 19.21 -15.96 -0.11
CA THR A 166 18.24 -16.66 -0.98
C THR A 166 17.11 -15.73 -1.39
N LEU A 167 16.26 -16.17 -2.32
CA LEU A 167 15.09 -15.40 -2.72
C LEU A 167 14.07 -15.21 -1.60
N GLY A 168 13.94 -16.18 -0.68
CA GLY A 168 12.89 -16.17 0.34
C GLY A 168 11.51 -15.88 -0.25
N GLY A 169 10.86 -14.85 0.27
CA GLY A 169 9.54 -14.40 -0.17
C GLY A 169 9.55 -13.57 -1.46
N TYR A 170 10.70 -13.27 -2.07
CA TYR A 170 10.73 -12.58 -3.37
C TYR A 170 10.12 -13.45 -4.46
N ALA A 171 9.47 -12.79 -5.45
CA ALA A 171 9.03 -13.45 -6.67
C ALA A 171 10.22 -14.03 -7.44
N SER A 172 10.02 -15.12 -8.18
CA SER A 172 11.10 -15.71 -9.01
C SER A 172 11.41 -14.87 -10.25
N TYR A 173 10.38 -14.23 -10.80
CA TYR A 173 10.48 -13.31 -11.93
C TYR A 173 9.57 -12.10 -11.68
N SER A 174 9.96 -10.96 -12.22
CA SER A 174 9.14 -9.74 -12.28
C SER A 174 8.98 -9.28 -13.72
N VAL A 175 7.80 -8.79 -14.09
CA VAL A 175 7.57 -8.09 -15.35
C VAL A 175 7.60 -6.60 -15.09
N ALA A 176 8.61 -5.91 -15.64
CA ALA A 176 8.75 -4.46 -15.52
C ALA A 176 7.80 -3.76 -16.51
N VAL A 177 6.55 -3.55 -16.10
CA VAL A 177 5.49 -3.15 -17.03
C VAL A 177 5.60 -1.68 -17.45
N THR A 178 5.39 -1.44 -18.73
CA THR A 178 5.37 -0.11 -19.36
C THR A 178 4.10 0.11 -20.20
N LYS A 179 3.29 -0.94 -20.36
CA LYS A 179 2.04 -0.94 -21.13
C LYS A 179 1.09 -2.06 -20.72
N VAL A 180 -0.18 -1.92 -21.07
CA VAL A 180 -1.27 -2.83 -20.65
C VAL A 180 -1.07 -4.26 -21.16
N THR A 181 -0.67 -4.45 -22.42
CA THR A 181 -0.38 -5.77 -23.01
C THR A 181 0.55 -6.62 -22.12
N GLN A 182 1.57 -6.04 -21.50
CA GLN A 182 2.50 -6.77 -20.64
C GLN A 182 1.83 -7.29 -19.36
N ILE A 183 0.91 -6.51 -18.78
CA ILE A 183 0.09 -6.91 -17.64
C ILE A 183 -0.83 -8.08 -18.04
N GLN A 184 -1.53 -7.96 -19.17
CA GLN A 184 -2.44 -9.00 -19.65
C GLN A 184 -1.72 -10.31 -19.94
N LEU A 185 -0.56 -10.25 -20.60
CA LEU A 185 0.27 -11.41 -20.89
C LEU A 185 0.77 -12.10 -19.61
N ALA A 186 1.25 -11.33 -18.62
CA ALA A 186 1.71 -11.87 -17.34
C ALA A 186 0.60 -12.52 -16.53
N LEU A 187 -0.57 -11.87 -16.49
CA LEU A 187 -1.74 -12.37 -15.79
C LEU A 187 -2.25 -13.67 -16.44
N ASN A 188 -2.40 -13.69 -17.77
CA ASN A 188 -2.82 -14.88 -18.50
C ASN A 188 -1.81 -16.02 -18.32
N PHE A 189 -0.51 -15.73 -18.44
CA PHE A 189 0.55 -16.72 -18.24
C PHE A 189 0.48 -17.33 -16.84
N ALA A 190 0.38 -16.52 -15.78
CA ALA A 190 0.31 -17.02 -14.41
C ALA A 190 -0.95 -17.85 -14.15
N ARG A 191 -2.13 -17.39 -14.63
CA ARG A 191 -3.39 -18.13 -14.49
C ARG A 191 -3.32 -19.50 -15.16
N ASN A 192 -2.87 -19.53 -16.42
CA ASN A 192 -2.89 -20.72 -17.27
C ASN A 192 -1.75 -21.71 -16.93
N THR A 193 -0.68 -21.25 -16.28
CA THR A 193 0.40 -22.11 -15.74
C THR A 193 0.23 -22.43 -14.25
N HIS A 194 -0.80 -21.87 -13.61
CA HIS A 194 -1.07 -22.02 -12.18
C HIS A 194 0.07 -21.54 -11.26
N ILE A 195 0.95 -20.68 -11.76
CA ILE A 195 1.98 -20.00 -10.96
C ILE A 195 1.30 -18.95 -10.06
N ARG A 196 1.86 -18.73 -8.87
CA ARG A 196 1.41 -17.64 -7.99
C ARG A 196 1.63 -16.30 -8.69
N LEU A 197 0.60 -15.47 -8.79
CA LEU A 197 0.72 -14.10 -9.27
C LEU A 197 0.87 -13.16 -8.07
N VAL A 198 1.73 -12.16 -8.20
CA VAL A 198 1.89 -11.06 -7.24
C VAL A 198 1.86 -9.74 -8.01
N VAL A 199 1.34 -8.69 -7.39
CA VAL A 199 1.37 -7.33 -7.95
C VAL A 199 2.19 -6.46 -7.02
N LYS A 200 3.26 -5.87 -7.53
CA LYS A 200 4.12 -4.95 -6.79
C LYS A 200 4.05 -3.57 -7.42
N ASN A 201 3.69 -2.58 -6.62
CA ASN A 201 3.93 -1.19 -6.96
C ASN A 201 5.30 -0.80 -6.39
N THR A 202 5.31 -0.21 -5.20
CA THR A 202 6.52 0.33 -4.56
C THR A 202 7.18 -0.65 -3.58
N GLY A 203 6.44 -1.66 -3.10
CA GLY A 203 6.93 -2.57 -2.05
C GLY A 203 6.82 -1.99 -0.63
N HIS A 204 5.96 -1.00 -0.40
CA HIS A 204 5.78 -0.31 0.89
C HIS A 204 4.87 -1.08 1.89
N ASP A 205 4.26 -2.20 1.49
CA ASP A 205 3.23 -2.87 2.29
C ASP A 205 3.79 -3.43 3.62
N PHE A 206 3.23 -3.00 4.76
CA PHE A 206 3.70 -3.40 6.10
C PHE A 206 3.52 -4.89 6.40
N MET A 207 2.69 -5.59 5.63
CA MET A 207 2.43 -7.03 5.74
C MET A 207 2.97 -7.81 4.54
N ASP A 208 3.78 -7.17 3.68
CA ASP A 208 4.38 -7.74 2.47
C ASP A 208 3.36 -8.40 1.52
N LYS A 209 2.17 -7.80 1.37
CA LYS A 209 1.13 -8.24 0.42
C LYS A 209 1.52 -8.15 -1.06
N SER A 210 2.72 -7.61 -1.35
CA SER A 210 3.25 -7.36 -2.69
C SER A 210 4.45 -8.24 -3.07
N ILE A 211 4.69 -9.32 -2.32
CA ILE A 211 5.72 -10.33 -2.61
C ILE A 211 5.13 -11.76 -2.51
N GLY A 212 5.93 -12.77 -2.86
CA GLY A 212 5.54 -14.17 -2.77
C GLY A 212 6.56 -15.13 -3.37
N ALA A 213 6.99 -16.14 -2.60
CA ALA A 213 7.90 -17.16 -3.10
C ALA A 213 7.31 -17.93 -4.30
N GLY A 214 8.16 -18.19 -5.30
CA GLY A 214 7.79 -18.92 -6.51
C GLY A 214 6.82 -18.17 -7.43
N ALA A 215 6.58 -16.87 -7.19
CA ALA A 215 5.63 -16.08 -7.95
C ALA A 215 6.21 -15.50 -9.25
N LEU A 216 5.30 -15.10 -10.14
CA LEU A 216 5.53 -14.07 -11.15
C LEU A 216 4.96 -12.75 -10.62
N SER A 217 5.80 -11.73 -10.50
CA SER A 217 5.40 -10.39 -10.08
C SER A 217 5.08 -9.51 -11.29
N ILE A 218 4.01 -8.72 -11.21
CA ILE A 218 3.73 -7.61 -12.12
C ILE A 218 4.19 -6.33 -11.40
N TRP A 219 5.23 -5.69 -11.92
CA TRP A 219 5.84 -4.51 -11.30
C TRP A 219 5.39 -3.22 -11.99
N THR A 220 4.42 -2.53 -11.40
CA THR A 220 3.71 -1.37 -12.00
C THR A 220 4.43 -0.03 -11.84
N HIS A 221 5.56 0.01 -11.13
CA HIS A 221 6.27 1.25 -10.76
C HIS A 221 6.61 2.15 -11.95
N LYS A 222 6.85 1.58 -13.14
CA LYS A 222 7.23 2.35 -14.32
C LYS A 222 6.06 3.06 -15.02
N LEU A 223 4.82 2.84 -14.60
CA LEU A 223 3.64 3.55 -15.13
C LEU A 223 3.53 4.94 -14.47
N LYS A 224 4.35 5.88 -14.92
CA LYS A 224 4.62 7.18 -14.26
C LYS A 224 3.91 8.40 -14.87
N ASP A 225 3.08 8.21 -15.90
CA ASP A 225 2.42 9.34 -16.57
C ASP A 225 1.44 10.08 -15.64
N ILE A 226 1.44 11.41 -15.75
CA ILE A 226 0.57 12.33 -15.00
C ILE A 226 -0.05 13.31 -15.99
N GLU A 227 -1.38 13.40 -15.99
CA GLU A 227 -2.14 14.36 -16.80
C GLU A 227 -3.04 15.21 -15.88
N PHE A 228 -3.00 16.53 -16.06
CA PHE A 228 -3.84 17.47 -15.33
C PHE A 228 -5.01 17.96 -16.18
N PHE A 229 -6.19 17.96 -15.58
CA PHE A 229 -7.41 18.53 -16.14
C PHE A 229 -7.84 19.71 -15.28
N GLU A 230 -7.82 20.92 -15.83
CA GLU A 230 -8.32 22.12 -15.13
C GLU A 230 -9.85 22.09 -14.99
N ASP A 231 -10.56 21.64 -16.04
CA ASP A 231 -12.01 21.53 -16.09
C ASP A 231 -12.43 20.11 -16.49
N TYR A 232 -12.25 19.16 -15.57
CA TYR A 232 -12.77 17.79 -15.73
C TYR A 232 -14.29 17.80 -15.59
N ARG A 233 -15.00 17.13 -16.51
CA ARG A 233 -16.47 17.06 -16.53
C ARG A 233 -16.93 15.64 -16.82
N CYS A 234 -17.12 14.86 -15.78
CA CYS A 234 -17.78 13.56 -15.84
C CYS A 234 -18.81 13.41 -14.73
N LYS A 235 -19.58 12.32 -14.78
CA LYS A 235 -20.47 12.00 -13.68
C LYS A 235 -19.68 11.88 -12.36
N GLY A 236 -20.25 12.46 -11.30
CA GLY A 236 -19.65 12.46 -9.96
C GLY A 236 -18.66 13.60 -9.69
N HIS A 237 -18.17 14.33 -10.71
CA HIS A 237 -17.24 15.45 -10.49
C HIS A 237 -17.21 16.48 -11.63
N SER A 238 -17.23 17.76 -11.27
CA SER A 238 -16.90 18.86 -12.17
C SER A 238 -15.91 19.79 -11.47
N GLY A 239 -14.72 19.94 -12.04
CA GLY A 239 -13.63 20.70 -11.42
C GLY A 239 -12.26 20.11 -11.78
N PRO A 240 -11.17 20.56 -11.14
CA PRO A 240 -9.85 20.07 -11.49
C PRO A 240 -9.66 18.61 -11.05
N ALA A 241 -8.86 17.86 -11.81
CA ALA A 241 -8.55 16.45 -11.56
C ALA A 241 -7.18 16.09 -12.14
N PHE A 242 -6.62 14.98 -11.65
CA PHE A 242 -5.43 14.36 -12.23
C PHE A 242 -5.76 12.95 -12.69
N LYS A 243 -5.25 12.56 -13.86
CA LYS A 243 -5.08 11.16 -14.24
C LYS A 243 -3.63 10.75 -13.99
N LEU A 244 -3.45 9.61 -13.33
CA LEU A 244 -2.18 9.15 -12.81
C LEU A 244 -1.96 7.69 -13.18
N GLY A 245 -0.80 7.36 -13.75
CA GLY A 245 -0.36 5.97 -13.92
C GLY A 245 -0.20 5.28 -12.56
N ALA A 246 -0.34 3.95 -12.53
CA ALA A 246 -0.37 3.21 -11.28
C ALA A 246 0.94 3.28 -10.48
N GLY A 247 2.05 3.57 -11.15
CA GLY A 247 3.37 3.73 -10.55
C GLY A 247 3.60 5.09 -9.88
N VAL A 248 2.71 6.07 -10.07
CA VAL A 248 2.88 7.41 -9.51
C VAL A 248 2.87 7.38 -7.98
N GLU A 249 3.91 7.96 -7.39
CA GLU A 249 4.15 8.08 -5.96
C GLU A 249 3.58 9.38 -5.39
N THR A 250 3.43 9.44 -4.07
CA THR A 250 2.82 10.57 -3.36
C THR A 250 3.57 11.88 -3.59
N GLU A 251 4.90 11.86 -3.56
CA GLU A 251 5.69 13.07 -3.82
C GLU A 251 5.52 13.59 -5.27
N GLU A 252 5.40 12.68 -6.24
CA GLU A 252 5.23 13.03 -7.65
C GLU A 252 3.90 13.76 -7.88
N VAL A 253 2.79 13.26 -7.31
CA VAL A 253 1.49 13.93 -7.44
C VAL A 253 1.44 15.25 -6.67
N TYR A 254 2.08 15.35 -5.50
CA TYR A 254 2.12 16.63 -4.77
C TYR A 254 2.94 17.69 -5.50
N ARG A 255 4.05 17.30 -6.14
CA ARG A 255 4.84 18.21 -6.98
C ARG A 255 4.02 18.69 -8.18
N ALA A 256 3.37 17.76 -8.90
CA ALA A 256 2.50 18.11 -10.02
C ALA A 256 1.35 19.05 -9.60
N ALA A 257 0.76 18.83 -8.42
CA ALA A 257 -0.27 19.72 -7.88
C ALA A 257 0.26 21.13 -7.57
N GLU A 258 1.47 21.26 -7.03
CA GLU A 258 2.10 22.56 -6.78
C GLU A 258 2.35 23.32 -8.09
N ASP A 259 2.86 22.63 -9.12
CA ASP A 259 3.16 23.20 -10.44
C ASP A 259 1.91 23.76 -11.13
N HIS A 260 0.76 23.13 -10.90
CA HIS A 260 -0.54 23.58 -11.41
C HIS A 260 -1.32 24.50 -10.45
N GLY A 261 -0.74 24.87 -9.30
CA GLY A 261 -1.40 25.76 -8.34
C GLY A 261 -2.68 25.18 -7.74
N VAL A 262 -2.72 23.87 -7.55
CA VAL A 262 -3.85 23.11 -6.97
C VAL A 262 -3.38 22.29 -5.77
N THR A 263 -4.29 21.52 -5.18
CA THR A 263 -4.02 20.59 -4.09
C THR A 263 -4.55 19.22 -4.46
N ALA A 264 -3.71 18.20 -4.35
CA ALA A 264 -4.08 16.79 -4.45
C ALA A 264 -3.99 16.12 -3.07
N VAL A 265 -4.63 14.97 -2.92
CA VAL A 265 -4.66 14.20 -1.67
C VAL A 265 -3.81 12.94 -1.84
N GLY A 266 -2.84 12.76 -0.95
CA GLY A 266 -1.99 11.58 -0.87
C GLY A 266 -1.60 11.28 0.57
N GLY A 267 -0.66 10.34 0.74
CA GLY A 267 -0.14 9.96 2.05
C GLY A 267 0.87 10.95 2.63
N GLU A 268 1.52 10.52 3.71
CA GLU A 268 2.66 11.20 4.34
C GLU A 268 4.01 10.75 3.76
N CYS A 269 4.22 9.45 3.55
CA CYS A 269 5.47 8.94 3.00
C CYS A 269 5.59 9.28 1.50
N ARG A 270 6.76 9.74 1.08
CA ARG A 270 7.02 10.26 -0.29
C ARG A 270 6.85 9.18 -1.35
N THR A 271 7.34 7.99 -1.07
CA THR A 271 7.42 6.84 -1.98
C THR A 271 6.20 5.92 -1.96
N VAL A 272 5.11 6.31 -1.29
CA VAL A 272 3.87 5.53 -1.33
C VAL A 272 3.22 5.68 -2.70
N GLY A 273 3.01 4.55 -3.38
CA GLY A 273 2.32 4.50 -4.66
C GLY A 273 0.81 4.77 -4.51
N LEU A 274 0.35 5.88 -5.09
CA LEU A 274 -0.98 6.44 -4.82
C LEU A 274 -2.11 5.50 -5.27
N ALA A 275 -2.05 5.03 -6.51
CA ALA A 275 -3.09 4.21 -7.13
C ALA A 275 -3.11 2.74 -6.65
N GLY A 276 -2.10 2.34 -5.86
CA GLY A 276 -1.93 0.96 -5.40
C GLY A 276 -2.65 0.70 -4.08
N GLY A 277 -1.94 0.04 -3.15
CA GLY A 277 -2.45 -0.29 -1.82
C GLY A 277 -2.94 0.90 -0.99
N TYR A 278 -2.48 2.12 -1.29
CA TYR A 278 -2.93 3.35 -0.63
C TYR A 278 -4.42 3.61 -0.88
N VAL A 279 -4.84 3.85 -2.13
CA VAL A 279 -6.25 4.00 -2.51
C VAL A 279 -7.04 2.74 -2.19
N ALA A 280 -6.49 1.56 -2.51
CA ALA A 280 -7.21 0.30 -2.32
C ALA A 280 -7.48 0.00 -0.84
N GLY A 281 -6.63 0.43 0.10
CA GLY A 281 -6.86 0.28 1.53
C GLY A 281 -7.66 1.41 2.18
N GLY A 282 -7.84 2.52 1.47
CA GLY A 282 -8.57 3.71 1.93
C GLY A 282 -7.72 4.97 1.82
N GLY A 283 -6.51 4.96 2.37
CA GLY A 283 -5.55 6.06 2.27
C GLY A 283 -5.92 7.24 3.16
N HIS A 284 -5.34 7.31 4.37
CA HIS A 284 -5.44 8.53 5.19
C HIS A 284 -4.48 9.61 4.67
N SER A 285 -4.74 10.87 5.03
CA SER A 285 -4.00 12.03 4.57
C SER A 285 -4.02 13.15 5.61
N PRO A 286 -2.99 14.03 5.65
CA PRO A 286 -3.07 15.29 6.38
C PRO A 286 -4.28 16.17 5.98
N MET A 287 -4.87 15.92 4.80
CA MET A 287 -6.08 16.61 4.32
C MET A 287 -7.39 15.88 4.61
N SER A 288 -7.36 14.69 5.22
CA SER A 288 -8.57 13.86 5.32
C SER A 288 -9.69 14.52 6.10
N THR A 289 -9.39 15.36 7.09
CA THR A 289 -10.40 16.08 7.86
C THR A 289 -11.07 17.23 7.10
N LEU A 290 -10.45 17.70 6.01
CA LEU A 290 -11.05 18.69 5.12
C LEU A 290 -11.78 18.05 3.94
N VAL A 291 -11.17 17.06 3.28
CA VAL A 291 -11.63 16.57 1.97
C VAL A 291 -11.78 15.05 1.87
N GLY A 292 -11.63 14.30 2.96
CA GLY A 292 -11.85 12.85 3.00
C GLY A 292 -10.62 12.00 2.70
N MET A 293 -10.81 10.68 2.66
CA MET A 293 -9.73 9.69 2.44
C MET A 293 -9.28 9.70 0.97
N GLY A 294 -8.13 9.11 0.66
CA GLY A 294 -7.62 8.92 -0.71
C GLY A 294 -8.61 8.17 -1.60
N ALA A 295 -9.26 7.13 -1.08
CA ALA A 295 -10.33 6.40 -1.75
C ALA A 295 -11.57 7.27 -2.05
N ASP A 296 -11.82 8.32 -1.27
CA ASP A 296 -12.94 9.25 -1.51
C ASP A 296 -12.67 10.19 -2.72
N GLN A 297 -11.42 10.26 -3.18
CA GLN A 297 -10.97 11.15 -4.28
C GLN A 297 -11.07 10.53 -5.66
N VAL A 298 -11.13 9.20 -5.73
CA VAL A 298 -11.13 8.47 -7.00
C VAL A 298 -12.40 8.76 -7.78
N LEU A 299 -12.26 8.97 -9.08
CA LEU A 299 -13.32 9.22 -10.05
C LEU A 299 -13.48 8.06 -11.04
N SER A 300 -12.37 7.43 -11.43
CA SER A 300 -12.35 6.21 -12.23
C SER A 300 -11.00 5.48 -12.10
N LEU A 301 -10.96 4.20 -12.45
CA LEU A 301 -9.74 3.41 -12.57
C LEU A 301 -9.75 2.60 -13.87
N GLU A 302 -8.59 2.47 -14.51
CA GLU A 302 -8.36 1.46 -15.55
C GLU A 302 -7.77 0.21 -14.89
N VAL A 303 -8.32 -0.97 -15.19
CA VAL A 303 -8.06 -2.21 -14.44
C VAL A 303 -8.01 -3.42 -15.36
N VAL A 304 -6.94 -4.21 -15.28
CA VAL A 304 -6.89 -5.54 -15.91
C VAL A 304 -7.45 -6.58 -14.93
N LEU A 305 -8.56 -7.21 -15.31
CA LEU A 305 -9.26 -8.20 -14.48
C LEU A 305 -8.56 -9.57 -14.48
N ALA A 306 -9.02 -10.48 -13.61
CA ALA A 306 -8.47 -11.84 -13.50
C ALA A 306 -8.65 -12.69 -14.77
N ASP A 307 -9.54 -12.31 -15.68
CA ASP A 307 -9.68 -12.94 -17.01
C ASP A 307 -8.71 -12.36 -18.05
N GLY A 308 -7.98 -11.29 -17.70
CA GLY A 308 -7.01 -10.58 -18.52
C GLY A 308 -7.57 -9.41 -19.33
N ARG A 309 -8.86 -9.06 -19.21
CA ARG A 309 -9.45 -7.94 -19.95
C ARG A 309 -9.25 -6.61 -19.22
N LEU A 310 -8.94 -5.55 -19.99
CA LEU A 310 -8.85 -4.18 -19.48
C LEU A 310 -10.25 -3.55 -19.43
N VAL A 311 -10.64 -3.01 -18.29
CA VAL A 311 -11.92 -2.33 -18.09
C VAL A 311 -11.74 -0.98 -17.41
N THR A 312 -12.69 -0.07 -17.63
CA THR A 312 -12.83 1.17 -16.86
C THR A 312 -13.84 0.96 -15.73
N ALA A 313 -13.40 1.08 -14.48
CA ALA A 313 -14.24 1.07 -13.30
C ALA A 313 -14.58 2.51 -12.86
N SER A 314 -15.87 2.86 -12.84
CA SER A 314 -16.41 4.18 -12.46
C SER A 314 -17.84 4.04 -11.94
N GLU A 315 -18.51 5.15 -11.63
CA GLU A 315 -19.93 5.13 -11.24
C GLU A 315 -20.88 4.57 -12.31
N ASP A 316 -20.51 4.68 -13.60
CA ASP A 316 -21.36 4.25 -14.73
C ASP A 316 -20.90 2.96 -15.40
N SER A 317 -19.69 2.49 -15.09
CA SER A 317 -19.07 1.32 -15.72
C SER A 317 -18.41 0.46 -14.65
N TYR A 318 -18.84 -0.80 -14.50
CA TYR A 318 -18.43 -1.68 -13.40
C TYR A 318 -18.55 -1.02 -12.01
N PRO A 319 -19.72 -0.49 -11.62
CA PRO A 319 -19.89 0.28 -10.37
C PRO A 319 -19.66 -0.54 -9.10
N ASP A 320 -19.85 -1.86 -9.15
CA ASP A 320 -19.56 -2.77 -8.04
C ASP A 320 -18.05 -2.99 -7.86
N LEU A 321 -17.29 -3.14 -8.96
CA LEU A 321 -15.83 -3.16 -8.95
C LEU A 321 -15.26 -1.81 -8.50
N TYR A 322 -15.79 -0.70 -9.02
CA TYR A 322 -15.41 0.65 -8.64
C TYR A 322 -15.57 0.87 -7.12
N TRP A 323 -16.68 0.41 -6.55
CA TRP A 323 -16.89 0.42 -5.10
C TRP A 323 -15.82 -0.40 -4.37
N ALA A 324 -15.55 -1.64 -4.82
CA ALA A 324 -14.60 -2.54 -4.18
C ALA A 324 -13.14 -2.03 -4.23
N LEU A 325 -12.71 -1.44 -5.34
CA LEU A 325 -11.35 -0.91 -5.52
C LEU A 325 -11.06 0.32 -4.65
N ARG A 326 -12.09 0.96 -4.10
CA ARG A 326 -11.99 2.15 -3.25
C ARG A 326 -12.16 1.74 -1.78
N GLY A 327 -11.15 1.08 -1.21
CA GLY A 327 -11.10 0.68 0.21
C GLY A 327 -11.29 -0.81 0.51
N GLY A 328 -11.56 -1.65 -0.50
CA GLY A 328 -11.72 -3.11 -0.34
C GLY A 328 -10.42 -3.92 -0.33
N GLY A 329 -9.26 -3.25 -0.24
CA GLY A 329 -7.94 -3.86 -0.19
C GLY A 329 -7.34 -4.17 -1.56
N GLY A 330 -6.02 -3.94 -1.68
CA GLY A 330 -5.24 -4.33 -2.87
C GLY A 330 -5.01 -5.84 -2.98
N SER A 331 -4.50 -6.28 -4.14
CA SER A 331 -4.17 -7.70 -4.43
C SER A 331 -5.38 -8.65 -4.42
N THR A 332 -6.55 -8.19 -4.87
CA THR A 332 -7.83 -8.94 -4.76
C THR A 332 -8.66 -8.99 -6.05
N TYR A 333 -8.82 -7.87 -6.76
CA TYR A 333 -9.85 -7.73 -7.80
C TYR A 333 -9.31 -7.56 -9.23
N GLY A 334 -8.06 -7.13 -9.37
CA GLY A 334 -7.45 -6.78 -10.65
C GLY A 334 -6.14 -6.03 -10.49
N VAL A 335 -5.47 -5.76 -11.60
CA VAL A 335 -4.28 -4.92 -11.67
C VAL A 335 -4.69 -3.53 -12.15
N VAL A 336 -4.66 -2.53 -11.27
CA VAL A 336 -4.89 -1.13 -11.63
C VAL A 336 -3.74 -0.62 -12.49
N THR A 337 -4.06 0.05 -13.60
CA THR A 337 -3.08 0.63 -14.53
C THR A 337 -3.01 2.13 -14.43
N SER A 338 -4.15 2.80 -14.24
CA SER A 338 -4.23 4.23 -13.92
C SER A 338 -5.45 4.55 -13.06
N VAL A 339 -5.42 5.72 -12.44
CA VAL A 339 -6.49 6.27 -11.61
C VAL A 339 -6.74 7.72 -11.97
N VAL A 340 -8.00 8.14 -11.97
CA VAL A 340 -8.37 9.57 -12.00
C VAL A 340 -8.78 10.00 -10.60
N VAL A 341 -8.19 11.06 -10.08
CA VAL A 341 -8.45 11.61 -8.74
C VAL A 341 -8.82 13.09 -8.79
N LYS A 342 -9.64 13.54 -7.85
CA LYS A 342 -9.98 14.95 -7.65
C LYS A 342 -8.73 15.78 -7.34
N ALA A 343 -8.75 17.04 -7.78
CA ALA A 343 -7.89 18.09 -7.28
C ALA A 343 -8.74 19.25 -6.71
N TYR A 344 -8.11 20.09 -5.91
CA TYR A 344 -8.75 21.19 -5.18
C TYR A 344 -8.02 22.51 -5.47
N PRO A 345 -8.69 23.67 -5.32
CA PRO A 345 -7.98 24.95 -5.26
C PRO A 345 -6.85 24.91 -4.23
N LYS A 346 -5.75 25.62 -4.50
CA LYS A 346 -4.57 25.63 -3.61
C LYS A 346 -4.95 25.90 -2.15
N ILE A 347 -4.67 24.95 -1.27
CA ILE A 347 -4.96 25.05 0.16
C ILE A 347 -3.68 25.48 0.91
N PRO A 348 -3.65 26.68 1.54
CA PRO A 348 -2.56 27.05 2.42
C PRO A 348 -2.63 26.26 3.73
N VAL A 349 -1.50 26.06 4.39
CA VAL A 349 -1.41 25.24 5.60
C VAL A 349 -0.60 25.97 6.66
N THR A 350 -1.15 26.10 7.86
CA THR A 350 -0.36 26.48 9.04
C THR A 350 -0.07 25.23 9.85
N THR A 351 1.19 25.03 10.24
CA THR A 351 1.59 23.88 11.06
C THR A 351 2.07 24.33 12.44
N MET A 352 1.97 23.43 13.42
CA MET A 352 2.52 23.57 14.76
C MET A 352 3.32 22.33 15.11
N THR A 353 4.52 22.52 15.67
CA THR A 353 5.33 21.45 16.24
C THR A 353 5.83 21.80 17.64
N PHE A 354 5.92 20.80 18.51
CA PHE A 354 6.61 20.88 19.80
C PHE A 354 6.82 19.46 20.36
N ALA A 355 7.64 19.34 21.39
CA ALA A 355 7.80 18.11 22.16
C ALA A 355 7.80 18.41 23.66
N PHE A 356 7.42 17.42 24.46
CA PHE A 356 7.71 17.39 25.89
C PHE A 356 8.08 15.99 26.33
N LEU A 357 8.90 15.90 27.36
CA LEU A 357 9.41 14.65 27.88
C LEU A 357 9.37 14.65 29.41
N THR A 358 9.36 13.47 29.99
CA THR A 358 9.59 13.30 31.42
C THR A 358 10.94 13.86 31.83
N GLY A 359 11.02 14.45 33.01
CA GLY A 359 12.25 15.00 33.57
C GLY A 359 12.03 15.56 34.97
N PRO A 360 12.96 16.37 35.49
CA PRO A 360 12.85 16.93 36.84
C PRO A 360 11.55 17.68 37.13
N ASN A 361 10.96 18.32 36.11
CA ASN A 361 9.74 19.13 36.24
C ASN A 361 8.47 18.43 35.73
N VAL A 362 8.62 17.33 34.98
CA VAL A 362 7.50 16.58 34.38
C VAL A 362 7.64 15.13 34.83
N THR A 363 6.91 14.77 35.88
CA THR A 363 6.86 13.37 36.35
C THR A 363 6.18 12.48 35.32
N VAL A 364 6.28 11.15 35.48
CA VAL A 364 5.56 10.19 34.61
C VAL A 364 4.04 10.44 34.65
N ASP A 365 3.47 10.70 35.83
CA ASP A 365 2.03 10.97 35.92
C ASP A 365 1.66 12.33 35.33
N THR A 366 2.51 13.35 35.48
CA THR A 366 2.35 14.63 34.80
C THR A 366 2.40 14.47 33.28
N PHE A 367 3.34 13.67 32.77
CA PHE A 367 3.46 13.37 31.33
C PHE A 367 2.17 12.75 30.79
N TRP A 368 1.65 11.70 31.45
CA TRP A 368 0.39 11.06 31.03
C TRP A 368 -0.83 11.95 31.23
N ALA A 369 -0.82 12.85 32.22
CA ALA A 369 -1.83 13.91 32.31
C ALA A 369 -1.77 14.87 31.11
N GLY A 370 -0.58 15.19 30.60
CA GLY A 370 -0.41 15.96 29.36
C GLY A 370 -0.97 15.25 28.13
N ILE A 371 -0.69 13.95 27.97
CA ILE A 371 -1.27 13.12 26.89
C ILE A 371 -2.79 13.10 27.01
N ARG A 372 -3.32 12.89 28.21
CA ARG A 372 -4.76 12.94 28.50
C ARG A 372 -5.37 14.26 28.07
N THR A 373 -4.74 15.38 28.43
CA THR A 373 -5.19 16.71 28.05
C THR A 373 -5.28 16.81 26.55
N TYR A 374 -4.24 16.42 25.80
CA TYR A 374 -4.30 16.43 24.34
C TYR A 374 -5.45 15.57 23.78
N MET A 375 -5.60 14.33 24.27
CA MET A 375 -6.71 13.44 23.86
C MET A 375 -8.10 14.04 24.12
N SER A 376 -8.27 14.85 25.17
CA SER A 376 -9.54 15.53 25.44
C SER A 376 -9.90 16.62 24.41
N TYR A 377 -8.90 17.15 23.70
CA TYR A 377 -9.08 18.15 22.64
C TYR A 377 -9.24 17.55 21.24
N PHE A 378 -9.08 16.23 21.06
CA PHE A 378 -9.16 15.58 19.73
C PHE A 378 -10.39 16.02 18.94
N THR A 379 -11.56 15.93 19.58
CA THR A 379 -12.83 16.27 18.94
C THR A 379 -12.97 17.74 18.59
N THR A 380 -12.32 18.63 19.35
CA THR A 380 -12.28 20.08 19.06
C THR A 380 -11.43 20.35 17.83
N PHE A 381 -10.29 19.68 17.71
CA PHE A 381 -9.37 19.85 16.59
C PHE A 381 -9.92 19.27 15.29
N THR A 382 -10.48 18.07 15.32
CA THR A 382 -11.07 17.47 14.12
C THR A 382 -12.33 18.21 13.67
N ASP A 383 -13.14 18.74 14.58
CA ASP A 383 -14.30 19.57 14.22
C ASP A 383 -13.88 20.90 13.57
N ALA A 384 -12.68 21.40 13.90
CA ALA A 384 -12.10 22.58 13.27
C ALA A 384 -11.43 22.28 11.91
N GLY A 385 -11.39 21.01 11.47
CA GLY A 385 -10.72 20.64 10.22
C GLY A 385 -9.23 20.36 10.38
N ALA A 386 -8.71 20.32 11.60
CA ALA A 386 -7.29 20.11 11.87
C ALA A 386 -6.92 18.62 11.86
N TYR A 387 -5.64 18.36 11.59
CA TYR A 387 -5.01 17.05 11.59
C TYR A 387 -3.84 17.06 12.58
N GLY A 388 -3.64 15.99 13.33
CA GLY A 388 -2.48 15.86 14.22
C GLY A 388 -1.73 14.56 13.99
N TYR A 389 -0.43 14.65 13.74
CA TYR A 389 0.50 13.52 13.76
C TYR A 389 1.45 13.64 14.94
N PHE A 390 1.51 12.61 15.78
CA PHE A 390 2.33 12.62 16.97
C PHE A 390 2.90 11.24 17.28
N ILE A 391 4.01 11.22 18.01
CA ILE A 391 4.66 10.01 18.49
C ILE A 391 4.71 10.04 20.01
N VAL A 392 4.40 8.91 20.65
CA VAL A 392 4.62 8.67 22.07
C VAL A 392 5.49 7.43 22.24
N VAL A 393 6.65 7.59 22.87
CA VAL A 393 7.65 6.51 22.98
C VAL A 393 8.30 6.50 24.35
N ALA A 394 8.66 5.31 24.82
CA ALA A 394 9.57 5.12 25.94
C ALA A 394 11.03 5.24 25.46
N ILE A 395 11.77 6.22 25.98
CA ILE A 395 13.20 6.40 25.70
C ILE A 395 14.02 5.43 26.55
N SER A 396 13.64 5.30 27.81
CA SER A 396 14.21 4.36 28.78
C SER A 396 13.15 4.06 29.84
N PRO A 397 13.37 3.10 30.76
CA PRO A 397 12.43 2.84 31.84
C PRO A 397 12.11 4.13 32.63
N GLY A 398 10.81 4.50 32.68
CA GLY A 398 10.34 5.72 33.34
C GLY A 398 10.64 7.04 32.62
N GLN A 399 11.18 6.99 31.40
CA GLN A 399 11.40 8.16 30.55
C GLN A 399 10.61 8.08 29.25
N TYR A 400 9.75 9.08 29.01
CA TYR A 400 8.85 9.11 27.87
C TYR A 400 8.96 10.43 27.11
N LEU A 401 8.75 10.37 25.80
CA LEU A 401 8.71 11.51 24.90
C LEU A 401 7.36 11.56 24.20
N PHE A 402 6.74 12.73 24.21
CA PHE A 402 5.67 13.12 23.30
C PHE A 402 6.26 14.07 22.27
N ASN A 403 6.06 13.76 20.99
CA ASN A 403 6.57 14.57 19.91
C ASN A 403 5.44 14.87 18.92
N PHE A 404 5.13 16.15 18.74
CA PHE A 404 4.05 16.62 17.87
C PHE A 404 4.67 17.14 16.56
N MET A 405 4.59 16.34 15.50
CA MET A 405 5.43 16.55 14.31
C MET A 405 4.79 16.03 13.03
N PRO A 406 3.69 16.62 12.53
CA PRO A 406 3.14 17.92 12.94
C PRO A 406 1.64 17.93 13.30
N PHE A 407 1.19 19.05 13.90
CA PHE A 407 -0.23 19.45 13.88
C PHE A 407 -0.49 20.41 12.72
N TRP A 408 -1.52 20.16 11.92
CA TRP A 408 -1.88 20.91 10.72
C TRP A 408 -3.24 21.59 10.86
N GLY A 409 -3.27 22.89 10.66
CA GLY A 409 -4.47 23.67 10.35
C GLY A 409 -4.53 23.95 8.86
N GLY A 410 -5.17 23.07 8.10
CA GLY A 410 -5.41 23.29 6.67
C GLY A 410 -6.41 24.43 6.46
N ASN A 411 -6.10 25.31 5.51
CA ASN A 411 -6.83 26.56 5.27
C ASN A 411 -6.96 27.48 6.49
N MET A 412 -6.02 27.39 7.44
CA MET A 412 -5.93 28.29 8.58
C MET A 412 -4.73 29.20 8.44
N THR A 413 -4.89 30.45 8.88
CA THR A 413 -3.81 31.40 9.16
C THR A 413 -3.20 31.14 10.54
N ARG A 414 -2.02 31.70 10.80
CA ARG A 414 -1.38 31.66 12.12
C ARG A 414 -2.28 32.14 13.25
N PRO A 415 -3.00 33.29 13.16
CA PRO A 415 -3.91 33.70 14.22
C PRO A 415 -5.02 32.67 14.48
N GLN A 416 -5.62 32.11 13.43
CA GLN A 416 -6.68 31.10 13.56
C GLN A 416 -6.18 29.83 14.24
N LEU A 417 -5.03 29.30 13.79
CA LEU A 417 -4.42 28.13 14.42
C LEU A 417 -4.04 28.42 15.87
N THR A 418 -3.41 29.57 16.13
CA THR A 418 -3.02 30.00 17.48
C THR A 418 -4.23 30.04 18.41
N THR A 419 -5.34 30.65 17.98
CA THR A 419 -6.58 30.67 18.75
C THR A 419 -7.12 29.26 19.03
N LEU A 420 -7.09 28.37 18.03
CA LEU A 420 -7.57 26.99 18.18
C LEU A 420 -6.78 26.21 19.24
N VAL A 421 -5.44 26.34 19.27
CA VAL A 421 -4.57 25.55 20.15
C VAL A 421 -4.33 26.19 21.52
N THR A 422 -4.64 27.47 21.69
CA THR A 422 -4.37 28.21 22.95
C THR A 422 -4.98 27.56 24.20
N PRO A 423 -6.26 27.11 24.20
CA PRO A 423 -6.84 26.45 25.37
C PRO A 423 -6.06 25.19 25.77
N PHE A 424 -5.71 24.35 24.80
CA PHE A 424 -4.89 23.15 25.01
C PHE A 424 -3.52 23.47 25.60
N LEU A 425 -2.80 24.45 25.04
CA LEU A 425 -1.48 24.85 25.54
C LEU A 425 -1.55 25.47 26.95
N THR A 426 -2.64 26.17 27.27
CA THR A 426 -2.89 26.71 28.60
C THR A 426 -3.11 25.59 29.63
N ASP A 427 -3.90 24.58 29.26
CA ASP A 427 -4.15 23.42 30.12
C ASP A 427 -2.86 22.60 30.33
N LEU A 428 -2.02 22.44 29.31
CA LEU A 428 -0.68 21.84 29.48
C LEU A 428 0.19 22.65 30.44
N ALA A 429 0.23 23.97 30.30
CA ALA A 429 1.00 24.83 31.19
C ALA A 429 0.51 24.75 32.64
N SER A 430 -0.81 24.58 32.86
CA SER A 430 -1.37 24.39 34.20
C SER A 430 -0.91 23.11 34.91
N LEU A 431 -0.51 22.10 34.13
CA LEU A 431 0.12 20.86 34.63
C LEU A 431 1.63 21.02 34.89
N GLY A 432 2.20 22.20 34.64
CA GLY A 432 3.64 22.45 34.67
C GLY A 432 4.39 22.01 33.40
N ILE A 433 3.68 21.61 32.34
CA ILE A 433 4.28 21.26 31.05
C ILE A 433 4.38 22.53 30.20
N LEU A 434 5.54 23.19 30.28
CA LEU A 434 5.82 24.41 29.54
C LEU A 434 6.46 24.07 28.19
N VAL A 435 5.74 24.33 27.10
CA VAL A 435 6.23 24.14 25.72
C VAL A 435 6.24 25.47 24.98
N THR A 436 7.16 25.61 24.02
CA THR A 436 7.18 26.73 23.08
C THR A 436 6.86 26.18 21.68
N PRO A 437 5.60 26.27 21.23
CA PRO A 437 5.22 25.75 19.91
C PRO A 437 5.90 26.54 18.80
N ASN A 438 6.48 25.84 17.83
CA ASN A 438 6.89 26.43 16.58
C ASN A 438 5.71 26.41 15.60
N ILE A 439 5.20 27.58 15.25
CA ILE A 439 4.09 27.72 14.29
C ILE A 439 4.65 28.29 12.99
N THR A 440 4.36 27.65 11.86
CA THR A 440 4.83 28.05 10.52
C THR A 440 3.68 28.11 9.52
N GLU A 441 3.63 29.15 8.70
CA GLU A 441 2.63 29.30 7.63
C GLU A 441 3.27 28.92 6.29
N TYR A 442 2.56 28.10 5.53
CA TYR A 442 2.92 27.70 4.17
C TYR A 442 1.78 28.10 3.23
N ASP A 443 2.15 28.57 2.04
CA ASP A 443 1.20 28.96 1.00
C ASP A 443 0.61 27.77 0.22
N SER A 444 1.08 26.55 0.51
CA SER A 444 0.60 25.33 -0.14
C SER A 444 0.79 24.06 0.69
N LEU A 445 0.04 23.02 0.33
CA LEU A 445 0.21 21.68 0.86
C LEU A 445 1.61 21.14 0.60
N TYR A 446 2.16 21.23 -0.61
CA TYR A 446 3.46 20.65 -0.95
C TYR A 446 4.60 21.26 -0.12
N LYS A 447 4.57 22.58 0.13
CA LYS A 447 5.59 23.23 0.98
C LYS A 447 5.44 22.87 2.45
N ALA A 448 4.21 22.78 2.96
CA ALA A 448 4.00 22.28 4.31
C ALA A 448 4.47 20.83 4.45
N TYR A 449 4.10 19.98 3.48
CA TYR A 449 4.46 18.57 3.39
C TYR A 449 5.98 18.38 3.49
N THR A 450 6.73 19.02 2.58
CA THR A 450 8.19 18.93 2.55
C THR A 450 8.87 19.63 3.73
N GLY A 451 8.22 20.64 4.31
CA GLY A 451 8.72 21.40 5.47
C GLY A 451 8.45 20.75 6.82
N THR A 452 7.51 19.82 6.94
CA THR A 452 7.13 19.22 8.24
C THR A 452 7.26 17.71 8.34
N PHE A 453 7.19 16.97 7.23
CA PHE A 453 7.37 15.52 7.25
C PHE A 453 8.79 15.15 6.82
N PRO A 454 9.58 14.50 7.70
CA PRO A 454 10.91 14.04 7.33
C PRO A 454 10.80 12.98 6.22
N PRO A 455 11.85 12.78 5.40
CA PRO A 455 11.94 11.60 4.54
C PRO A 455 11.74 10.33 5.35
N GLU A 456 10.87 9.43 4.87
CA GLU A 456 10.63 8.16 5.55
C GLU A 456 11.90 7.29 5.60
N GLN A 457 11.99 6.42 6.60
CA GLN A 457 13.08 5.48 6.79
C GLN A 457 12.54 4.06 6.78
N VAL A 458 13.20 3.18 6.04
CA VAL A 458 12.74 1.80 5.80
C VAL A 458 13.84 0.77 6.09
N GLY A 459 13.64 -0.49 5.70
CA GLY A 459 14.68 -1.52 5.71
C GLY A 459 14.89 -2.20 7.07
N ALA A 460 14.14 -1.81 8.11
CA ALA A 460 14.23 -2.41 9.43
C ALA A 460 13.80 -3.90 9.41
N PRO A 461 14.70 -4.85 9.72
CA PRO A 461 14.46 -6.26 9.44
C PRO A 461 13.49 -6.94 10.40
N VAL A 462 13.20 -6.35 11.55
CA VAL A 462 12.37 -6.93 12.61
C VAL A 462 11.15 -6.05 12.94
N SER A 463 10.84 -5.08 12.07
CA SER A 463 9.72 -4.18 12.27
C SER A 463 8.40 -4.94 12.10
N ASN A 464 7.59 -4.95 13.15
CA ASN A 464 6.21 -5.41 13.12
C ASN A 464 5.32 -4.31 13.68
N SER A 465 4.15 -4.12 13.08
CA SER A 465 3.21 -3.06 13.44
C SER A 465 1.79 -3.59 13.50
N ALA A 466 0.97 -2.95 14.32
CA ALA A 466 -0.47 -3.13 14.36
C ALA A 466 -1.15 -1.75 14.39
N SER A 467 -2.44 -1.69 14.09
CA SER A 467 -3.20 -0.45 14.24
C SER A 467 -4.60 -0.67 14.78
N ARG A 468 -5.19 0.40 15.31
CA ARG A 468 -6.57 0.44 15.76
C ARG A 468 -7.20 1.80 15.50
N LEU A 469 -8.45 1.77 15.05
CA LEU A 469 -9.31 2.94 14.99
C LEU A 469 -9.98 3.13 16.34
N PHE A 470 -10.05 4.37 16.83
CA PHE A 470 -10.78 4.70 18.05
C PHE A 470 -11.97 5.59 17.73
N PRO A 471 -13.20 5.14 18.03
CA PRO A 471 -14.41 5.89 17.77
C PRO A 471 -14.45 7.23 18.50
N ARG A 472 -15.23 8.17 17.97
CA ARG A 472 -15.39 9.51 18.55
C ARG A 472 -15.91 9.53 19.97
N GLU A 473 -16.76 8.58 20.34
CA GLU A 473 -17.24 8.45 21.72
C GLU A 473 -16.14 8.11 22.72
N ASN A 474 -15.01 7.53 22.29
CA ASN A 474 -13.86 7.29 23.18
C ASN A 474 -13.26 8.58 23.74
N PHE A 475 -13.44 9.71 23.05
CA PHE A 475 -12.86 11.00 23.43
C PHE A 475 -13.91 12.00 23.95
N ARG A 476 -15.20 11.66 23.87
CA ARG A 476 -16.31 12.48 24.43
C ARG A 476 -16.79 11.98 25.79
N ASP A 477 -16.72 10.67 26.02
CA ASP A 477 -17.07 10.08 27.31
C ASP A 477 -15.84 10.01 28.22
N ALA A 478 -15.93 10.58 29.42
CA ALA A 478 -14.79 10.66 30.33
C ALA A 478 -14.28 9.29 30.79
N ALA A 479 -15.17 8.30 30.96
CA ALA A 479 -14.80 6.94 31.36
C ALA A 479 -14.13 6.20 30.19
N LYS A 480 -14.64 6.33 28.97
CA LYS A 480 -14.00 5.76 27.78
C LYS A 480 -12.65 6.41 27.48
N LEU A 481 -12.51 7.72 27.69
CA LEU A 481 -11.24 8.43 27.54
C LEU A 481 -10.22 7.92 28.57
N ASN A 482 -10.63 7.73 29.82
CA ASN A 482 -9.78 7.12 30.85
C ASN A 482 -9.32 5.71 30.48
N ALA A 483 -10.25 4.87 30.00
CA ALA A 483 -9.94 3.50 29.60
C ALA A 483 -8.99 3.46 28.40
N THR A 484 -9.24 4.29 27.39
CA THR A 484 -8.39 4.44 26.19
C THR A 484 -6.98 4.89 26.57
N LEU A 485 -6.87 5.94 27.39
CA LEU A 485 -5.58 6.41 27.90
C LEU A 485 -4.84 5.32 28.68
N SER A 486 -5.54 4.54 29.51
CA SER A 486 -4.93 3.48 30.30
C SER A 486 -4.37 2.36 29.43
N ALA A 487 -5.09 1.96 28.38
CA ALA A 487 -4.62 0.98 27.40
C ALA A 487 -3.39 1.49 26.63
N VAL A 488 -3.43 2.74 26.16
CA VAL A 488 -2.28 3.38 25.49
C VAL A 488 -1.07 3.49 26.42
N ARG A 489 -1.28 3.97 27.66
CA ARG A 489 -0.24 4.08 28.69
C ARG A 489 0.44 2.75 28.91
N TYR A 490 -0.34 1.68 29.14
CA TYR A 490 0.22 0.34 29.33
C TYR A 490 1.15 -0.07 28.19
N THR A 491 0.69 0.07 26.94
CA THR A 491 1.46 -0.37 25.77
C THR A 491 2.76 0.42 25.58
N VAL A 492 2.75 1.74 25.82
CA VAL A 492 3.95 2.57 25.72
C VAL A 492 4.91 2.32 26.88
N GLU A 493 4.41 2.18 28.11
CA GLU A 493 5.24 1.86 29.28
C GLU A 493 5.87 0.45 29.18
N ALA A 494 5.22 -0.46 28.45
CA ALA A 494 5.77 -1.78 28.11
C ALA A 494 6.83 -1.74 26.99
N GLY A 495 7.12 -0.57 26.41
CA GLY A 495 8.14 -0.37 25.38
C GLY A 495 7.60 -0.23 23.95
N GLY A 496 6.28 -0.16 23.78
CA GLY A 496 5.67 0.10 22.48
C GLY A 496 5.91 1.53 21.98
N THR A 497 6.02 1.68 20.66
CA THR A 497 6.06 2.99 20.01
C THR A 497 4.69 3.30 19.44
N LEU A 498 4.00 4.30 20.00
CA LEU A 498 2.74 4.80 19.48
C LEU A 498 3.01 5.86 18.41
N VAL A 499 2.48 5.65 17.21
CA VAL A 499 2.28 6.70 16.20
C VAL A 499 0.79 7.00 16.15
N GLY A 500 0.43 8.25 16.40
CA GLY A 500 -0.97 8.66 16.51
C GLY A 500 -1.36 9.71 15.48
N TYR A 501 -2.55 9.51 14.91
CA TYR A 501 -3.18 10.43 14.00
C TYR A 501 -4.48 10.93 14.62
N ASN A 502 -4.56 12.16 15.11
CA ASN A 502 -5.84 12.79 15.41
C ASN A 502 -6.48 13.22 14.09
N ILE A 503 -7.33 12.34 13.56
CA ILE A 503 -7.84 12.38 12.21
C ILE A 503 -9.28 11.87 12.19
N ARG A 504 -10.12 12.63 11.51
CA ARG A 504 -11.48 12.22 11.20
C ARG A 504 -11.75 12.53 9.74
N PRO A 505 -12.06 11.56 8.88
CA PRO A 505 -12.42 11.84 7.49
C PRO A 505 -13.59 12.82 7.40
N ALA A 506 -13.51 13.78 6.50
CA ALA A 506 -14.50 14.83 6.34
C ALA A 506 -15.90 14.23 6.08
N VAL A 507 -16.89 14.71 6.81
CA VAL A 507 -18.30 14.30 6.65
C VAL A 507 -19.04 15.46 5.97
N ASN A 508 -18.88 15.57 4.66
CA ASN A 508 -19.58 16.57 3.86
C ASN A 508 -20.00 15.99 2.51
N ARG A 509 -20.99 16.64 1.86
CA ARG A 509 -21.60 16.17 0.61
C ARG A 509 -20.66 16.15 -0.61
N GLU A 510 -19.53 16.85 -0.54
CA GLU A 510 -18.55 16.95 -1.63
C GLU A 510 -17.57 15.76 -1.62
N VAL A 511 -17.53 15.04 -0.50
CA VAL A 511 -16.76 13.80 -0.32
C VAL A 511 -17.66 12.60 -0.61
N ASN A 512 -17.41 11.91 -1.72
CA ASN A 512 -18.14 10.71 -2.07
C ASN A 512 -17.62 9.50 -1.28
N GLN A 513 -18.25 9.26 -0.13
CA GLN A 513 -17.94 8.15 0.79
C GLN A 513 -18.68 6.85 0.47
N THR A 514 -19.38 6.75 -0.67
CA THR A 514 -20.04 5.50 -1.11
C THR A 514 -19.02 4.54 -1.73
N ASN A 515 -18.12 4.03 -0.91
CA ASN A 515 -17.04 3.14 -1.28
C ASN A 515 -16.85 2.04 -0.22
N ALA A 516 -15.85 1.17 -0.41
CA ALA A 516 -15.61 0.01 0.42
C ALA A 516 -14.67 0.25 1.60
N VAL A 517 -14.26 1.51 1.86
CA VAL A 517 -13.49 1.85 3.05
C VAL A 517 -14.23 1.36 4.29
N ASN A 518 -13.53 0.68 5.20
CA ASN A 518 -14.12 0.16 6.44
C ASN A 518 -15.01 1.23 7.09
N PRO A 519 -16.31 0.95 7.33
CA PRO A 519 -17.26 1.97 7.77
C PRO A 519 -16.92 2.57 9.13
N ALA A 520 -16.08 1.91 9.95
CA ALA A 520 -15.60 2.49 11.19
C ALA A 520 -14.77 3.77 11.00
N TRP A 521 -14.16 3.98 9.82
CA TRP A 521 -13.55 5.27 9.47
C TRP A 521 -14.54 6.44 9.52
N ARG A 522 -15.85 6.21 9.39
CA ARG A 522 -16.88 7.26 9.43
C ARG A 522 -17.17 7.74 10.85
N THR A 523 -16.87 6.91 11.85
CA THR A 523 -17.09 7.22 13.28
C THR A 523 -15.78 7.40 14.05
N THR A 524 -14.63 7.13 13.43
CA THR A 524 -13.32 7.30 14.05
C THR A 524 -12.99 8.76 14.37
N GLU A 525 -12.19 8.93 15.40
CA GLU A 525 -11.61 10.21 15.83
C GLU A 525 -10.08 10.21 15.78
N THR A 526 -9.51 9.02 15.81
CA THR A 526 -8.08 8.83 15.70
C THR A 526 -7.76 7.43 15.18
N LEU A 527 -6.66 7.35 14.42
CA LEU A 527 -5.98 6.11 14.10
C LEU A 527 -4.71 6.06 14.95
N PHE A 528 -4.49 4.98 15.67
CA PHE A 528 -3.22 4.70 16.35
C PHE A 528 -2.55 3.49 15.70
N ILE A 529 -1.26 3.62 15.42
CA ILE A 529 -0.35 2.55 15.04
C ILE A 529 0.54 2.25 16.23
N LEU A 530 0.77 0.96 16.49
CA LEU A 530 1.65 0.48 17.53
C LEU A 530 2.77 -0.36 16.90
N GLY A 531 4.00 0.07 17.09
CA GLY A 531 5.16 -0.79 16.84
C GLY A 531 5.26 -1.88 17.90
N GLY A 532 5.59 -3.11 17.48
CA GLY A 532 5.80 -4.24 18.39
C GLY A 532 6.95 -4.03 19.38
N PRO A 533 7.11 -4.95 20.36
CA PRO A 533 8.22 -4.91 21.29
C PRO A 533 9.56 -4.76 20.58
N ALA A 534 10.47 -3.97 21.15
CA ALA A 534 11.79 -3.78 20.58
C ALA A 534 12.58 -5.10 20.53
N VAL A 535 13.01 -5.48 19.33
CA VAL A 535 13.81 -6.67 19.07
C VAL A 535 15.11 -6.25 18.39
N GLN A 536 16.23 -6.91 18.72
CA GLN A 536 17.52 -6.65 18.06
C GLN A 536 17.46 -7.05 16.58
N GLY A 537 18.16 -6.31 15.70
CA GLY A 537 18.13 -6.57 14.26
C GLY A 537 18.57 -7.99 13.86
N ASN A 538 19.48 -8.58 14.63
CA ASN A 538 19.99 -9.95 14.43
C ASN A 538 19.20 -11.03 15.21
N ALA A 539 18.02 -10.70 15.76
CA ALA A 539 17.25 -11.64 16.53
C ALA A 539 16.77 -12.84 15.70
N THR A 540 16.67 -13.97 16.38
CA THR A 540 16.15 -15.22 15.83
C THR A 540 14.66 -15.08 15.48
N ASP A 541 14.18 -15.87 14.51
CA ASP A 541 12.75 -15.93 14.18
C ASP A 541 11.85 -16.22 15.39
N GLY A 542 12.35 -16.99 16.37
CA GLY A 542 11.62 -17.29 17.59
C GLY A 542 11.40 -16.07 18.48
N GLN A 543 12.41 -15.20 18.60
CA GLN A 543 12.30 -13.96 19.38
C GLN A 543 11.37 -12.96 18.69
N VAL A 544 11.45 -12.86 17.36
CA VAL A 544 10.58 -11.99 16.57
C VAL A 544 9.12 -12.47 16.64
N ALA A 545 8.89 -13.78 16.54
CA ALA A 545 7.55 -14.37 16.69
C ALA A 545 6.95 -14.11 18.09
N GLU A 546 7.76 -14.18 19.15
CA GLU A 546 7.27 -13.89 20.51
C GLU A 546 6.94 -12.40 20.71
N ALA A 547 7.72 -11.50 20.11
CA ALA A 547 7.40 -10.08 20.09
C ALA A 547 6.10 -9.79 19.32
N ALA A 548 5.92 -10.43 18.16
CA ALA A 548 4.67 -10.35 17.40
C ALA A 548 3.48 -10.87 18.20
N ARG A 549 3.63 -12.02 18.89
CA ARG A 549 2.60 -12.55 19.78
C ARG A 549 2.22 -11.58 20.89
N THR A 550 3.20 -10.94 21.53
CA THR A 550 2.95 -9.93 22.59
C THR A 550 2.21 -8.72 22.03
N LEU A 551 2.60 -8.24 20.84
CA LEU A 551 1.90 -7.16 20.14
C LEU A 551 0.42 -7.55 19.92
N THR A 552 0.18 -8.73 19.34
CA THR A 552 -1.18 -9.15 18.96
C THR A 552 -2.04 -9.54 20.16
N GLU A 553 -1.55 -10.41 21.04
CA GLU A 553 -2.34 -11.04 22.11
C GLU A 553 -2.39 -10.24 23.41
N ASP A 554 -1.45 -9.34 23.70
CA ASP A 554 -1.50 -8.54 24.95
C ASP A 554 -1.80 -7.07 24.63
N TRP A 555 -0.96 -6.44 23.81
CA TRP A 555 -1.05 -4.99 23.60
C TRP A 555 -2.29 -4.61 22.80
N MET A 556 -2.49 -5.26 21.65
CA MET A 556 -3.64 -4.98 20.79
C MET A 556 -4.96 -5.53 21.36
N GLU A 557 -4.92 -6.58 22.19
CA GLU A 557 -6.12 -7.06 22.89
C GLU A 557 -6.70 -5.96 23.79
N ARG A 558 -5.86 -5.30 24.60
CA ARG A 558 -6.27 -4.16 25.44
C ARG A 558 -6.84 -3.00 24.63
N TRP A 559 -6.30 -2.74 23.44
CA TRP A 559 -6.81 -1.70 22.55
C TRP A 559 -8.18 -2.10 21.98
N ARG A 560 -8.39 -3.37 21.63
CA ARG A 560 -9.69 -3.90 21.19
C ARG A 560 -10.74 -3.82 22.30
N GLU A 561 -10.38 -4.13 23.56
CA GLU A 561 -11.30 -4.08 24.72
C GLU A 561 -11.90 -2.68 24.94
N VAL A 562 -11.12 -1.62 24.71
CA VAL A 562 -11.57 -0.24 24.91
C VAL A 562 -12.21 0.37 23.65
N SER A 563 -12.17 -0.32 22.51
CA SER A 563 -12.72 0.13 21.22
C SER A 563 -13.47 -0.99 20.48
N PRO A 564 -14.41 -1.70 21.11
CA PRO A 564 -15.04 -2.88 20.52
C PRO A 564 -15.75 -2.52 19.21
N GLY A 565 -15.53 -3.31 18.15
CA GLY A 565 -16.11 -3.11 16.83
C GLY A 565 -15.51 -1.98 15.98
N ALA A 566 -14.59 -1.18 16.50
CA ALA A 566 -14.02 -0.02 15.79
C ALA A 566 -13.10 -0.37 14.61
N GLY A 567 -12.62 -1.60 14.50
CA GLY A 567 -11.75 -2.02 13.41
C GLY A 567 -10.33 -1.41 13.45
N SER A 568 -9.59 -1.68 12.38
CA SER A 568 -8.17 -1.38 12.21
C SER A 568 -7.91 -0.98 10.76
N TYR A 569 -6.80 -0.28 10.52
CA TYR A 569 -6.48 0.15 9.16
C TYR A 569 -5.66 -0.91 8.42
N LEU A 570 -6.25 -1.46 7.37
CA LEU A 570 -5.70 -2.63 6.67
C LEU A 570 -4.35 -2.41 6.00
N SER A 571 -3.95 -1.16 5.72
CA SER A 571 -2.64 -0.87 5.10
C SER A 571 -1.52 -0.70 6.13
N GLU A 572 -1.87 -0.52 7.41
CA GLU A 572 -0.95 -0.36 8.55
C GLU A 572 -1.39 -1.31 9.67
N GLY A 573 -1.80 -2.52 9.30
CA GLY A 573 -2.42 -3.51 10.19
C GLY A 573 -1.44 -4.58 10.67
N ASP A 574 -1.91 -5.39 11.61
CA ASP A 574 -1.21 -6.60 12.07
C ASP A 574 -1.53 -7.76 11.13
N ILE A 575 -0.51 -8.44 10.61
CA ILE A 575 -0.71 -9.65 9.78
C ILE A 575 -1.38 -10.79 10.58
N ASN A 576 -1.24 -10.77 11.90
CA ASN A 576 -1.83 -11.73 12.82
C ASN A 576 -3.16 -11.24 13.44
N GLU A 577 -3.74 -10.12 12.96
CA GLU A 577 -4.96 -9.56 13.54
C GLU A 577 -6.06 -10.65 13.63
N PRO A 578 -6.57 -10.95 14.85
CA PRO A 578 -7.69 -11.87 14.99
C PRO A 578 -8.94 -11.24 14.39
N GLU A 579 -9.76 -12.04 13.72
CA GLU A 579 -10.98 -11.56 13.06
C GLU A 579 -10.69 -10.39 12.09
N TRP A 580 -9.57 -10.48 11.35
CA TRP A 580 -9.12 -9.46 10.39
C TRP A 580 -10.21 -9.10 9.36
N GLU A 581 -11.14 -10.00 9.06
CA GLU A 581 -12.30 -9.73 8.20
C GLU A 581 -13.14 -8.57 8.76
N GLN A 582 -13.46 -8.62 10.06
CA GLN A 582 -14.15 -7.54 10.77
C GLN A 582 -13.23 -6.35 10.92
N ALA A 583 -11.99 -6.57 11.35
CA ALA A 583 -11.09 -5.48 11.70
C ALA A 583 -10.78 -4.60 10.48
N PHE A 584 -10.54 -5.20 9.31
CA PHE A 584 -10.09 -4.49 8.12
C PHE A 584 -11.23 -4.08 7.18
N TYR A 585 -12.35 -4.81 7.17
CA TYR A 585 -13.44 -4.56 6.21
C TYR A 585 -14.80 -4.31 6.87
N GLY A 586 -14.95 -4.64 8.16
CA GLY A 586 -16.20 -4.44 8.90
C GLY A 586 -17.37 -5.20 8.28
N GLU A 587 -18.55 -4.59 8.30
CA GLU A 587 -19.77 -5.18 7.73
C GLU A 587 -19.71 -5.37 6.20
N PHE A 588 -18.74 -4.75 5.52
CA PHE A 588 -18.58 -4.86 4.06
C PHE A 588 -17.92 -6.16 3.60
N TYR A 589 -17.33 -6.95 4.51
CA TYR A 589 -16.59 -8.16 4.15
C TYR A 589 -17.41 -9.14 3.30
N GLY A 590 -18.67 -9.40 3.67
CA GLY A 590 -19.52 -10.35 2.93
C GLY A 590 -19.74 -9.95 1.47
N ARG A 591 -20.02 -8.67 1.21
CA ARG A 591 -20.17 -8.14 -0.15
C ARG A 591 -18.85 -8.17 -0.92
N LEU A 592 -17.76 -7.77 -0.26
CA LEU A 592 -16.42 -7.79 -0.85
C LEU A 592 -16.02 -9.22 -1.26
N ARG A 593 -16.35 -10.22 -0.42
CA ARG A 593 -16.10 -11.65 -0.69
C ARG A 593 -16.90 -12.14 -1.89
N GLU A 594 -18.18 -11.79 -1.99
CA GLU A 594 -19.03 -12.12 -3.16
C GLU A 594 -18.42 -11.55 -4.45
N LEU A 595 -18.00 -10.29 -4.43
CA LEU A 595 -17.38 -9.64 -5.59
C LEU A 595 -16.04 -10.29 -5.94
N ASN A 596 -15.23 -10.70 -4.96
CA ASN A 596 -13.97 -11.40 -5.23
C ASN A 596 -14.25 -12.73 -5.97
N GLY A 597 -15.24 -13.51 -5.54
CA GLY A 597 -15.62 -14.75 -6.25
C GLY A 597 -16.16 -14.51 -7.67
N ARG A 598 -16.77 -13.35 -7.93
CA ARG A 598 -17.26 -12.96 -9.26
C ARG A 598 -16.12 -12.52 -10.19
N TYR A 599 -15.23 -11.66 -9.70
CA TYR A 599 -14.17 -11.06 -10.52
C TYR A 599 -12.93 -11.95 -10.63
N ASP A 600 -12.66 -12.80 -9.63
CA ASP A 600 -11.55 -13.76 -9.62
C ASP A 600 -11.99 -15.16 -9.14
N PRO A 601 -12.76 -15.90 -9.96
CA PRO A 601 -13.14 -17.27 -9.62
C PRO A 601 -11.95 -18.25 -9.66
N TRP A 602 -10.80 -17.87 -10.22
CA TRP A 602 -9.60 -18.71 -10.31
C TRP A 602 -8.75 -18.67 -9.03
N GLY A 603 -9.01 -17.74 -8.11
CA GLY A 603 -8.12 -17.45 -6.98
C GLY A 603 -6.73 -17.07 -7.47
N LEU A 604 -6.66 -16.24 -8.52
CA LEU A 604 -5.44 -15.76 -9.13
C LEU A 604 -4.75 -14.73 -8.24
N PHE A 605 -5.52 -13.80 -7.69
CA PHE A 605 -5.05 -12.77 -6.78
C PHE A 605 -5.13 -13.27 -5.34
N TRP A 606 -4.03 -13.15 -4.62
CA TRP A 606 -3.96 -13.53 -3.22
C TRP A 606 -2.86 -12.72 -2.52
N ALA A 607 -3.16 -12.31 -1.30
CA ALA A 607 -2.20 -11.78 -0.35
C ALA A 607 -2.69 -12.10 1.08
N PRO A 608 -1.81 -12.13 2.10
CA PRO A 608 -2.27 -12.25 3.48
C PRO A 608 -3.28 -11.14 3.81
N THR A 609 -4.33 -11.50 4.54
CA THR A 609 -5.43 -10.62 5.00
C THR A 609 -6.18 -9.87 3.89
N ALA A 610 -5.97 -10.22 2.62
CA ALA A 610 -6.82 -9.78 1.52
C ALA A 610 -8.16 -10.52 1.56
N VAL A 611 -9.20 -9.92 0.98
CA VAL A 611 -10.53 -10.53 0.92
C VAL A 611 -10.46 -11.90 0.20
N GLY A 612 -10.98 -12.95 0.83
CA GLY A 612 -10.93 -14.33 0.29
C GLY A 612 -9.59 -15.05 0.55
N SER A 613 -8.63 -14.41 1.23
CA SER A 613 -7.32 -15.01 1.51
C SER A 613 -7.38 -16.23 2.44
N GLU A 614 -8.44 -16.37 3.23
CA GLU A 614 -8.72 -17.49 4.14
C GLU A 614 -8.81 -18.85 3.43
N GLU A 615 -9.03 -18.86 2.11
CA GLU A 615 -9.07 -20.11 1.33
C GLU A 615 -7.69 -20.69 1.06
N TRP A 616 -6.63 -19.91 1.29
CA TRP A 616 -5.26 -20.33 1.02
C TRP A 616 -4.36 -20.15 2.25
N ALA A 617 -3.22 -20.83 2.21
CA ALA A 617 -2.15 -20.72 3.18
C ALA A 617 -0.81 -20.90 2.48
N VAL A 618 0.17 -20.13 2.91
CA VAL A 618 1.58 -20.40 2.58
C VAL A 618 2.02 -21.59 3.44
N THR A 619 2.78 -22.54 2.89
CA THR A 619 3.28 -23.69 3.64
C THR A 619 4.51 -23.32 4.48
N GLY A 620 4.85 -24.17 5.47
CA GLY A 620 6.08 -24.02 6.26
C GLY A 620 6.10 -22.81 7.21
N GLN A 621 4.93 -22.31 7.62
CA GLN A 621 4.81 -21.10 8.42
C GLN A 621 5.16 -21.34 9.89
N ARG A 622 5.78 -20.34 10.50
CA ARG A 622 5.96 -20.24 11.96
C ARG A 622 4.77 -19.44 12.51
N ALA A 623 4.15 -19.92 13.59
CA ALA A 623 3.12 -19.17 14.29
C ALA A 623 3.66 -17.78 14.69
N TRP A 624 2.85 -16.73 14.53
CA TRP A 624 3.18 -15.32 14.79
C TRP A 624 4.23 -14.69 13.87
N LEU A 625 4.81 -15.45 12.95
CA LEU A 625 5.72 -14.93 11.93
C LEU A 625 5.40 -15.55 10.55
N PRO A 626 4.25 -15.18 9.96
CA PRO A 626 3.80 -15.74 8.68
C PRO A 626 4.57 -15.14 7.49
N THR A 627 5.75 -15.68 7.21
CA THR A 627 6.58 -15.27 6.06
C THR A 627 6.01 -15.70 4.70
N GLN A 628 6.40 -15.01 3.64
CA GLN A 628 6.00 -15.30 2.27
C GLN A 628 6.89 -16.36 1.57
N ASN A 629 7.74 -17.08 2.32
CA ASN A 629 8.80 -17.97 1.81
C ASN A 629 8.31 -19.31 1.24
N GLY A 630 7.08 -19.72 1.53
CA GLY A 630 6.57 -21.05 1.21
C GLY A 630 5.72 -21.12 -0.05
N ARG A 631 5.27 -22.35 -0.35
CA ARG A 631 4.33 -22.60 -1.43
C ARG A 631 2.92 -22.16 -1.02
N LEU A 632 2.18 -21.53 -1.93
CA LEU A 632 0.78 -21.19 -1.70
C LEU A 632 -0.14 -22.37 -2.03
N CYS A 633 -0.90 -22.86 -1.05
CA CYS A 633 -1.82 -23.98 -1.16
C CYS A 633 -3.20 -23.62 -0.61
N ARG A 634 -4.25 -24.26 -1.11
CA ARG A 634 -5.59 -24.15 -0.54
C ARG A 634 -5.61 -24.77 0.85
N ARG A 635 -6.35 -24.16 1.78
CA ARG A 635 -6.63 -24.76 3.08
C ARG A 635 -7.55 -25.98 2.87
N THR A 636 -7.23 -27.08 3.54
CA THR A 636 -7.98 -28.35 3.48
C THR A 636 -9.01 -28.44 4.57
#